data_AF-A0A427E325-F1
#
_entry.id   AF-A0A427E325-F1
#
_cell.length_a   1.000
_cell.length_b   1.000
_cell.length_c   1.000
_cell.angle_alpha   90.00
_cell.angle_beta   90.00
_cell.angle_gamma   90.00
#
_symmetry.space_group_name_H-M   'P 1'
#
loop_
_entity.id
_entity.type
_entity.pdbx_description
1 polymer ?
#
loop_
_entity_poly.entity_id
_entity_poly.type
_entity_poly.pdbx_seq_one_letter_code
_entity_poly.pdbx_strand_id
1 'polypeptide(L)'
;MDYEASGPQEQVKFRTQEDMQPEDAICFGAFSLFPRQHLLFKHTEPVPLGSRAMSLLVALAARPGELLEKSELLSLAWPKAVVEECNLRAQIVALRRALGDAEDFDYIVTVPGRGYRFTAPVRLQQAAAQPAPVTEPVSPPPALKRQVLGRDKLIQQLADLTRSRRLLTLTGPGGVGKTTVALAVAEQLAPGYCNRFGFVDLAPVSTAQPVQGMIACAMGLSAETEHPLRDLPASLVNQPHLLVLDNCEHVLDETAAAVETLLLNAPLCCILITSREPLRAEGEWVHELAPLRVPHDHLALNADQALSFAGVALFIARVKEQDPGFVFADSDTDDVAAICRKLDGNPLAIELAAARVRTFGLRDLVGLLDGSFRLQMTGRRTALPRQRSLSATLDWTYGALSSDEQALLRQLSIFNGSFTLEGVMAIVNIGLPDVRMTLPMIESLLDKSLLGSVEHDLGKRYRLLETTRLYAREKLFQLDDVERLSCAHANWALRLLDGARLDLERLSHDTWTRRYGVEIDTVRAALDWAYSAQGNRQLGIELTLLSSPLWLRLSLIGEYYDWVNRGLPRHVEVQQMDRRQRMRLLTVSGSILMLTYGAGQKMRDVWQQVGEDAEALDDSEHRLRSLWGLWNDLCCCNRHAEAQQIAERFLALGKDPRVADCLLLGKRMRATSAFYMGDMQGAGQAINEALGAPSCLASHIVDMHFDQRIAAQSLKALIQLLQGDIGQAMLTLDSNLEQAVALSHPATLWYTLTLSAIPATIMAGTLHKTRRFLDQLKQSTARQPLPIWRDLSLCFESILAIREGDAATGVPQLGEALNQLRSSAQTPLHSMLYVEYAQGLASLGLEPLALETLDELHATAVAREDRWYLPELLRIKAQLMHSQPHMHTLEQVRKVLSDALEIAREDGTHFWAWRINTDLNHLKTVPATLPNRQRSAMH
;
A
#
# COMPACT_ATOMS: atom_id res chain seq x y z
N MET A 1 -30.96 -38.21 84.51
CA MET A 1 -30.02 -37.50 85.38
C MET A 1 -29.70 -36.17 84.71
N ASP A 2 -30.01 -35.00 85.21
CA ASP A 2 -30.91 -34.52 86.27
C ASP A 2 -30.73 -32.99 86.31
N TYR A 3 -31.81 -32.24 86.61
CA TYR A 3 -31.91 -30.80 86.96
C TYR A 3 -31.68 -29.72 85.86
N GLU A 4 -32.67 -28.89 85.46
CA GLU A 4 -33.34 -27.74 86.16
C GLU A 4 -32.36 -26.61 86.58
N ALA A 5 -32.56 -25.29 86.40
CA ALA A 5 -33.70 -24.45 86.01
C ALA A 5 -33.24 -22.97 85.73
N SER A 6 -34.03 -22.25 84.93
CA SER A 6 -34.47 -20.82 85.00
C SER A 6 -33.48 -19.67 85.33
N GLY A 7 -33.42 -18.49 84.67
CA GLY A 7 -34.22 -17.74 83.68
C GLY A 7 -33.53 -16.36 83.44
N PRO A 8 -34.17 -15.23 83.05
CA PRO A 8 -35.23 -14.98 82.08
C PRO A 8 -34.66 -14.38 80.76
N GLN A 9 -35.23 -14.72 79.60
CA GLN A 9 -34.98 -13.96 78.35
C GLN A 9 -36.25 -13.22 77.95
N GLU A 10 -36.14 -11.89 77.88
CA GLU A 10 -37.11 -11.02 77.21
C GLU A 10 -37.34 -11.53 75.79
N GLN A 11 -38.59 -11.88 75.49
CA GLN A 11 -39.02 -12.23 74.14
C GLN A 11 -38.98 -10.99 73.24
N VAL A 12 -37.89 -10.81 72.50
CA VAL A 12 -37.92 -10.04 71.25
C VAL A 12 -38.55 -10.96 70.20
N LYS A 13 -39.82 -10.70 69.86
CA LYS A 13 -40.54 -11.40 68.78
C LYS A 13 -39.81 -11.20 67.46
N PHE A 14 -39.27 -12.28 66.89
CA PHE A 14 -38.85 -12.32 65.49
C PHE A 14 -40.07 -12.56 64.60
N ARG A 15 -40.33 -11.63 63.67
CA ARG A 15 -41.31 -11.81 62.59
C ARG A 15 -40.64 -12.54 61.42
N THR A 16 -41.36 -13.52 60.85
CA THR A 16 -40.92 -14.34 59.71
C THR A 16 -41.08 -13.62 58.37
N GLN A 17 -40.44 -14.17 57.34
CA GLN A 17 -40.20 -13.67 55.98
C GLN A 17 -41.41 -13.17 55.17
N GLU A 18 -42.64 -13.30 55.69
CA GLU A 18 -43.88 -12.84 55.04
C GLU A 18 -44.25 -11.39 55.39
N ASP A 19 -43.53 -10.74 56.31
CA ASP A 19 -43.79 -9.36 56.78
C ASP A 19 -42.94 -8.27 56.10
N MET A 20 -42.09 -8.60 55.10
CA MET A 20 -41.26 -7.59 54.43
C MET A 20 -42.03 -6.86 53.32
N GLN A 21 -42.15 -5.53 53.43
CA GLN A 21 -42.64 -4.72 52.32
C GLN A 21 -41.52 -4.49 51.29
N PRO A 22 -41.86 -4.36 49.99
CA PRO A 22 -40.91 -4.36 48.87
C PRO A 22 -39.85 -3.23 48.81
N GLU A 23 -39.73 -2.37 49.82
CA GLU A 23 -38.90 -1.15 49.83
C GLU A 23 -37.92 -1.06 51.02
N ASP A 24 -37.79 -2.09 51.84
CA ASP A 24 -36.97 -2.03 53.07
C ASP A 24 -35.45 -2.13 52.79
N ALA A 25 -34.67 -1.24 53.41
CA ALA A 25 -33.21 -1.29 53.39
C ALA A 25 -32.72 -2.30 54.45
N ILE A 26 -31.75 -3.14 54.06
CA ILE A 26 -31.13 -4.13 54.94
C ILE A 26 -29.87 -3.50 55.54
N CYS A 27 -29.92 -3.12 56.82
CA CYS A 27 -28.80 -2.50 57.52
C CYS A 27 -28.05 -3.52 58.39
N PHE A 28 -26.73 -3.57 58.29
CA PHE A 28 -25.87 -4.44 59.11
C PHE A 28 -24.52 -3.77 59.36
N GLY A 29 -24.10 -3.69 60.64
CA GLY A 29 -22.91 -2.95 61.02
C GLY A 29 -22.92 -1.50 60.50
N ALA A 30 -21.86 -1.10 59.79
CA ALA A 30 -21.75 0.21 59.13
C ALA A 30 -22.44 0.28 57.76
N PHE A 31 -23.10 -0.78 57.30
CA PHE A 31 -23.58 -0.89 55.94
C PHE A 31 -25.10 -0.78 55.82
N SER A 32 -25.54 -0.14 54.73
CA SER A 32 -26.93 -0.11 54.27
C SER A 32 -27.00 -0.70 52.86
N LEU A 33 -27.68 -1.83 52.73
CA LEU A 33 -27.89 -2.54 51.47
C LEU A 33 -29.30 -2.26 50.96
N PHE A 34 -29.42 -1.87 49.69
CA PHE A 34 -30.67 -1.66 48.98
C PHE A 34 -30.85 -2.77 47.92
N PRO A 35 -31.61 -3.85 48.24
CA PRO A 35 -31.63 -5.05 47.42
C PRO A 35 -32.12 -4.84 45.98
N ARG A 36 -33.13 -3.99 45.76
CA ARG A 36 -33.66 -3.69 44.41
C ARG A 36 -32.72 -2.85 43.56
N GLN A 37 -32.01 -1.92 44.20
CA GLN A 37 -31.11 -0.98 43.52
C GLN A 37 -29.71 -1.58 43.32
N HIS A 38 -29.41 -2.74 43.92
CA HIS A 38 -28.07 -3.34 43.92
C HIS A 38 -26.99 -2.35 44.42
N LEU A 39 -27.35 -1.52 45.41
CA LEU A 39 -26.46 -0.53 46.02
C LEU A 39 -26.10 -0.95 47.44
N LEU A 40 -24.81 -0.80 47.77
CA LEU A 40 -24.28 -0.96 49.12
C LEU A 40 -23.62 0.36 49.51
N PHE A 41 -24.01 0.91 50.67
CA PHE A 41 -23.35 2.06 51.27
C PHE A 41 -22.64 1.62 52.55
N LYS A 42 -21.47 2.20 52.82
CA LYS A 42 -20.85 2.19 54.14
C LYS A 42 -21.02 3.59 54.73
N HIS A 43 -21.83 3.72 55.77
CA HIS A 43 -22.35 4.99 56.27
C HIS A 43 -23.07 5.79 55.18
N THR A 44 -22.35 6.62 54.42
CA THR A 44 -22.86 7.45 53.32
C THR A 44 -22.08 7.31 52.02
N GLU A 45 -21.00 6.51 51.99
CA GLU A 45 -20.17 6.31 50.80
C GLU A 45 -20.57 5.02 50.04
N PRO A 46 -20.73 5.08 48.71
CA PRO A 46 -21.06 3.89 47.92
C PRO A 46 -19.88 2.93 47.84
N VAL A 47 -20.13 1.65 48.08
CA VAL A 47 -19.14 0.57 48.02
C VAL A 47 -19.27 -0.16 46.69
N PRO A 48 -18.27 -0.04 45.78
CA PRO A 48 -18.35 -0.67 44.47
C PRO A 48 -18.26 -2.20 44.60
N LEU A 49 -19.29 -2.90 44.12
CA LEU A 49 -19.38 -4.35 44.13
C LEU A 49 -19.81 -4.87 42.74
N GLY A 50 -19.19 -5.97 42.30
CA GLY A 50 -19.61 -6.64 41.07
C GLY A 50 -21.03 -7.21 41.20
N SER A 51 -21.78 -7.26 40.09
CA SER A 51 -23.18 -7.70 40.07
C SER A 51 -23.42 -9.07 40.75
N ARG A 52 -22.53 -10.04 40.52
CA ARG A 52 -22.62 -11.38 41.10
C ARG A 52 -22.32 -11.40 42.60
N ALA A 53 -21.33 -10.63 43.05
CA ALA A 53 -21.07 -10.45 44.48
C ALA A 53 -22.27 -9.78 45.15
N MET A 54 -22.87 -8.77 44.52
CA MET A 54 -24.06 -8.09 45.04
C MET A 54 -25.26 -9.06 45.17
N SER A 55 -25.55 -9.88 44.16
CA SER A 55 -26.62 -10.90 44.26
C SER A 55 -26.40 -11.87 45.41
N LEU A 56 -25.14 -12.30 45.63
CA LEU A 56 -24.79 -13.18 46.75
C LEU A 56 -24.95 -12.47 48.10
N LEU A 57 -24.58 -11.19 48.19
CA LEU A 57 -24.74 -10.39 49.41
C LEU A 57 -26.22 -10.20 49.75
N VAL A 58 -27.06 -9.92 48.77
CA VAL A 58 -28.52 -9.81 48.95
C VAL A 58 -29.09 -11.13 49.47
N ALA A 59 -28.72 -12.26 48.86
CA ALA A 59 -29.19 -13.58 49.29
C ALA A 59 -28.78 -13.90 50.73
N LEU A 60 -27.52 -13.62 51.09
CA LEU A 60 -26.96 -13.86 52.41
C LEU A 60 -27.52 -12.92 53.48
N ALA A 61 -27.63 -11.63 53.20
CA ALA A 61 -28.09 -10.62 54.16
C ALA A 61 -29.61 -10.64 54.36
N ALA A 62 -30.38 -11.12 53.39
CA ALA A 62 -31.83 -11.34 53.54
C ALA A 62 -32.17 -12.53 54.45
N ARG A 63 -31.21 -13.44 54.69
CA ARG A 63 -31.37 -14.65 55.52
C ARG A 63 -30.27 -14.72 56.58
N PRO A 64 -30.19 -13.74 57.50
CA PRO A 64 -29.13 -13.68 58.51
C PRO A 64 -29.20 -14.91 59.44
N GLY A 65 -28.06 -15.51 59.72
CA GLY A 65 -27.93 -16.69 60.56
C GLY A 65 -28.22 -18.03 59.86
N GLU A 66 -28.84 -18.02 58.68
CA GLU A 66 -29.15 -19.24 57.92
C GLU A 66 -27.93 -19.73 57.12
N LEU A 67 -27.78 -21.06 57.01
CA LEU A 67 -26.75 -21.65 56.15
C LEU A 67 -27.30 -21.78 54.73
N LEU A 68 -26.76 -21.01 53.79
CA LEU A 68 -27.08 -21.16 52.36
C LEU A 68 -26.09 -22.11 51.70
N GLU A 69 -26.60 -23.17 51.08
CA GLU A 69 -25.78 -24.19 50.44
C GLU A 69 -25.15 -23.66 49.13
N LYS A 70 -23.97 -24.18 48.76
CA LYS A 70 -23.25 -23.69 47.58
C LYS A 70 -24.04 -23.82 46.28
N SER A 71 -24.81 -24.90 46.13
CA SER A 71 -25.66 -25.15 44.96
C SER A 71 -26.75 -24.09 44.81
N GLU A 72 -27.34 -23.66 45.92
CA GLU A 72 -28.33 -22.60 45.97
C GLU A 72 -27.72 -21.22 45.68
N LEU A 73 -26.56 -20.92 46.26
CA LEU A 73 -25.85 -19.67 45.98
C LEU A 73 -25.38 -19.59 44.52
N LEU A 74 -24.97 -20.72 43.93
CA LEU A 74 -24.61 -20.82 42.52
C LEU A 74 -25.84 -20.60 41.61
N SER A 75 -27.00 -21.18 41.94
CA SER A 75 -28.21 -21.00 41.12
C SER A 75 -28.76 -19.58 41.21
N LEU A 76 -28.68 -18.94 42.39
CA LEU A 76 -29.12 -17.55 42.58
C LEU A 76 -28.21 -16.55 41.87
N ALA A 77 -26.89 -16.74 41.95
CA ALA A 77 -25.94 -15.85 41.31
C ALA A 77 -25.74 -16.15 39.81
N TRP A 78 -26.01 -17.38 39.33
CA TRP A 78 -25.82 -17.78 37.94
C TRP A 78 -26.94 -18.72 37.42
N PRO A 79 -28.19 -18.24 37.29
CA PRO A 79 -29.36 -19.10 36.99
C PRO A 79 -29.36 -19.76 35.60
N LYS A 80 -28.50 -19.31 34.67
CA LYS A 80 -28.42 -19.81 33.29
C LYS A 80 -27.00 -20.25 32.88
N ALA A 81 -26.08 -20.43 33.83
CA ALA A 81 -24.70 -20.82 33.54
C ALA A 81 -24.23 -21.93 34.48
N VAL A 82 -23.54 -22.94 33.92
CA VAL A 82 -22.87 -23.97 34.72
C VAL A 82 -21.51 -23.41 35.14
N VAL A 83 -21.35 -23.15 36.43
CA VAL A 83 -20.15 -22.47 36.97
C VAL A 83 -19.53 -23.32 38.07
N GLU A 84 -18.21 -23.49 38.04
CA GLU A 84 -17.48 -24.23 39.06
C GLU A 84 -17.48 -23.50 40.42
N GLU A 85 -17.41 -24.26 41.52
CA GLU A 85 -17.39 -23.71 42.90
C GLU A 85 -16.25 -22.71 43.15
N CYS A 86 -15.17 -22.75 42.35
CA CYS A 86 -14.07 -21.81 42.43
C CYS A 86 -14.53 -20.35 42.20
N ASN A 87 -15.55 -20.15 41.36
CA ASN A 87 -16.14 -18.83 41.08
C ASN A 87 -16.96 -18.31 42.26
N LEU A 88 -17.72 -19.17 42.92
CA LEU A 88 -18.42 -18.81 44.17
C LEU A 88 -17.43 -18.39 45.26
N ARG A 89 -16.33 -19.14 45.43
CA ARG A 89 -15.26 -18.78 46.39
C ARG A 89 -14.64 -17.42 46.07
N ALA A 90 -14.35 -17.13 44.80
CA ALA A 90 -13.79 -15.84 44.39
C ALA A 90 -14.72 -14.65 44.73
N GLN A 91 -16.04 -14.81 44.52
CA GLN A 91 -17.00 -13.76 44.87
C GLN A 91 -17.16 -13.58 46.38
N ILE A 92 -17.10 -14.66 47.17
CA ILE A 92 -17.11 -14.56 48.65
C ILE A 92 -15.86 -13.84 49.18
N VAL A 93 -14.70 -14.08 48.57
CA VAL A 93 -13.47 -13.33 48.90
C VAL A 93 -13.63 -11.84 48.56
N ALA A 94 -14.21 -11.52 47.40
CA ALA A 94 -14.50 -10.13 47.03
C ALA A 94 -15.47 -9.46 48.02
N LEU A 95 -16.50 -10.18 48.47
CA LEU A 95 -17.44 -9.69 49.48
C LEU A 95 -16.77 -9.41 50.83
N ARG A 96 -15.95 -10.35 51.34
CA ARG A 96 -15.19 -10.12 52.59
C ARG A 96 -14.28 -8.90 52.49
N ARG A 97 -13.61 -8.72 51.35
CA ARG A 97 -12.77 -7.54 51.10
C ARG A 97 -13.57 -6.24 51.08
N ALA A 98 -14.77 -6.25 50.51
CA ALA A 98 -15.63 -5.07 50.42
C ALA A 98 -16.28 -4.71 51.76
N LEU A 99 -16.64 -5.71 52.57
CA LEU A 99 -17.22 -5.52 53.90
C LEU A 99 -16.15 -5.17 54.96
N GLY A 100 -14.90 -5.57 54.71
CA GLY A 100 -13.76 -5.34 55.60
C GLY A 100 -13.83 -6.20 56.88
N ASP A 101 -12.72 -6.27 57.59
CA ASP A 101 -12.67 -6.85 58.94
C ASP A 101 -13.11 -5.75 59.92
N ALA A 102 -14.40 -5.70 60.26
CA ALA A 102 -14.87 -4.87 61.36
C ALA A 102 -14.56 -5.61 62.68
N GLU A 103 -14.05 -4.91 63.70
CA GLU A 103 -13.62 -5.50 64.99
C GLU A 103 -14.73 -6.29 65.71
N ASP A 104 -15.99 -6.10 65.32
CA ASP A 104 -17.16 -6.67 66.00
C ASP A 104 -17.78 -7.92 65.35
N PHE A 105 -17.59 -8.20 64.04
CA PHE A 105 -18.27 -9.33 63.36
C PHE A 105 -17.55 -9.90 62.12
N ASP A 106 -17.50 -11.24 62.02
CA ASP A 106 -17.19 -11.97 60.77
C ASP A 106 -18.43 -12.05 59.87
N TYR A 107 -18.67 -11.03 59.04
CA TYR A 107 -19.90 -10.89 58.23
C TYR A 107 -20.32 -12.16 57.48
N ILE A 108 -19.37 -12.92 56.91
CA ILE A 108 -19.64 -14.15 56.17
C ILE A 108 -18.73 -15.28 56.68
N VAL A 109 -19.32 -16.31 57.31
CA VAL A 109 -18.61 -17.50 57.80
C VAL A 109 -18.76 -18.65 56.80
N THR A 110 -17.64 -19.34 56.52
CA THR A 110 -17.64 -20.56 55.69
C THR A 110 -17.98 -21.77 56.54
N VAL A 111 -18.97 -22.57 56.13
CA VAL A 111 -19.21 -23.90 56.71
C VAL A 111 -18.58 -24.95 55.78
N PRO A 112 -17.49 -25.61 56.18
CA PRO A 112 -16.75 -26.54 55.34
C PRO A 112 -17.67 -27.60 54.71
N GLY A 113 -17.52 -27.82 53.41
CA GLY A 113 -18.27 -28.82 52.67
C GLY A 113 -19.73 -28.47 52.35
N ARG A 114 -20.31 -27.41 52.93
CA ARG A 114 -21.75 -27.11 52.77
C ARG A 114 -22.07 -25.78 52.10
N GLY A 115 -21.51 -24.66 52.59
CA GLY A 115 -21.97 -23.34 52.14
C GLY A 115 -21.46 -22.17 52.98
N TYR A 116 -22.21 -21.07 52.97
CA TYR A 116 -21.85 -19.82 53.64
C TYR A 116 -23.02 -19.32 54.50
N ARG A 117 -22.69 -18.64 55.60
CA ARG A 117 -23.66 -18.05 56.54
C ARG A 117 -23.33 -16.59 56.78
N PHE A 118 -24.34 -15.72 56.75
CA PHE A 118 -24.21 -14.32 57.16
C PHE A 118 -24.43 -14.19 58.66
N THR A 119 -23.46 -13.66 59.42
CA THR A 119 -23.53 -13.69 60.90
C THR A 119 -23.76 -12.34 61.56
N ALA A 120 -23.61 -11.23 60.81
CA ALA A 120 -23.85 -9.91 61.36
C ALA A 120 -25.35 -9.70 61.64
N PRO A 121 -25.71 -9.03 62.76
CA PRO A 121 -27.09 -8.70 63.07
C PRO A 121 -27.64 -7.74 62.01
N VAL A 122 -28.79 -8.10 61.45
CA VAL A 122 -29.49 -7.33 60.41
C VAL A 122 -30.68 -6.60 61.02
N ARG A 123 -30.84 -5.32 60.68
CA ARG A 123 -32.03 -4.52 60.97
C ARG A 123 -32.68 -4.13 59.65
N LEU A 124 -33.99 -4.34 59.54
CA LEU A 124 -34.78 -3.80 58.46
C LEU A 124 -35.16 -2.37 58.81
N GLN A 125 -34.76 -1.42 57.98
CA GLN A 125 -35.17 -0.03 58.09
C GLN A 125 -36.15 0.24 56.95
N GLN A 126 -37.38 0.64 57.30
CA GLN A 126 -38.29 1.23 56.32
C GLN A 126 -37.56 2.41 55.68
N ALA A 127 -37.47 2.41 54.35
CA ALA A 127 -36.90 3.52 53.60
C ALA A 127 -37.84 4.73 53.74
N ALA A 128 -37.84 5.38 54.91
CA ALA A 128 -38.28 6.75 55.01
C ALA A 128 -37.34 7.52 54.09
N ALA A 129 -37.92 8.08 53.02
CA ALA A 129 -37.26 8.96 52.08
C ALA A 129 -36.44 10.01 52.86
N GLN A 130 -35.17 9.70 53.10
CA GLN A 130 -34.20 10.76 53.27
C GLN A 130 -34.13 11.38 51.89
N PRO A 131 -34.44 12.68 51.73
CA PRO A 131 -34.18 13.34 50.48
C PRO A 131 -32.67 13.18 50.25
N ALA A 132 -32.30 12.31 49.32
CA ALA A 132 -31.00 12.41 48.70
C ALA A 132 -30.92 13.86 48.23
N PRO A 133 -29.88 14.62 48.58
CA PRO A 133 -29.71 15.91 47.95
C PRO A 133 -29.78 15.64 46.44
N VAL A 134 -30.73 16.27 45.77
CA VAL A 134 -30.74 16.37 44.31
C VAL A 134 -29.47 17.15 43.99
N THR A 135 -28.33 16.47 43.96
CA THR A 135 -27.14 16.99 43.32
C THR A 135 -27.51 17.04 41.86
N GLU A 136 -27.93 18.23 41.43
CA GLU A 136 -27.95 18.58 40.02
C GLU A 136 -26.67 18.04 39.40
N PRO A 137 -26.71 17.30 38.29
CA PRO A 137 -25.52 16.75 37.66
C PRO A 137 -24.75 17.88 36.99
N VAL A 138 -24.12 18.73 37.79
CA VAL A 138 -23.14 19.73 37.37
C VAL A 138 -21.77 19.05 37.42
N SER A 139 -21.59 18.04 36.58
CA SER A 139 -20.29 17.40 36.40
C SER A 139 -19.75 17.82 35.04
N PRO A 140 -18.59 18.49 34.95
CA PRO A 140 -17.97 18.73 33.65
C PRO A 140 -17.67 17.39 32.96
N PRO A 141 -17.65 17.33 31.63
CA PRO A 141 -17.27 16.12 30.91
C PRO A 141 -15.89 15.63 31.37
N PRO A 142 -15.63 14.30 31.35
CA PRO A 142 -14.34 13.75 31.73
C PRO A 142 -13.22 14.45 30.96
N ALA A 143 -12.29 15.10 31.68
CA ALA A 143 -11.18 15.79 31.06
C ALA A 143 -10.38 14.81 30.20
N LEU A 144 -10.24 15.11 28.91
CA LEU A 144 -9.40 14.32 28.02
C LEU A 144 -7.95 14.43 28.51
N LYS A 145 -7.39 13.30 28.94
CA LYS A 145 -6.00 13.26 29.48
C LYS A 145 -4.93 13.58 28.42
N ARG A 146 -5.32 13.67 27.14
CA ARG A 146 -4.45 13.82 25.97
C ARG A 146 -5.14 14.70 24.94
N GLN A 147 -4.37 15.54 24.26
CA GLN A 147 -4.86 16.34 23.14
C GLN A 147 -5.30 15.46 21.97
N VAL A 148 -6.40 15.83 21.31
CA VAL A 148 -6.89 15.17 20.09
C VAL A 148 -6.15 15.76 18.88
N LEU A 149 -5.23 15.00 18.30
CA LEU A 149 -4.39 15.50 17.20
C LEU A 149 -5.12 15.49 15.85
N GLY A 150 -5.05 16.60 15.12
CA GLY A 150 -5.49 16.71 13.72
C GLY A 150 -7.01 16.66 13.52
N ARG A 151 -7.79 16.94 14.57
CA ARG A 151 -9.27 16.92 14.54
C ARG A 151 -9.91 18.25 14.96
N ASP A 152 -9.14 19.30 15.19
CA ASP A 152 -9.65 20.56 15.76
C ASP A 152 -10.79 21.15 14.91
N LYS A 153 -10.60 21.23 13.58
CA LYS A 153 -11.63 21.70 12.66
C LYS A 153 -12.88 20.82 12.65
N LEU A 154 -12.68 19.50 12.76
CA LEU A 154 -13.80 18.55 12.77
C LEU A 154 -14.60 18.68 14.07
N ILE A 155 -13.92 18.75 15.22
CA ILE A 155 -14.54 18.93 16.53
C ILE A 155 -15.38 20.22 16.55
N GLN A 156 -14.83 21.32 16.03
CA GLN A 156 -15.56 22.58 15.88
C GLN A 156 -16.83 22.40 15.02
N GLN A 157 -16.71 21.78 13.85
CA GLN A 157 -17.84 21.53 12.95
C GLN A 157 -18.92 20.67 13.60
N LEU A 158 -18.53 19.61 14.31
CA LEU A 158 -19.47 18.72 15.01
C LEU A 158 -20.16 19.45 16.16
N ALA A 159 -19.44 20.30 16.91
CA ALA A 159 -20.04 21.11 17.97
C ALA A 159 -21.11 22.06 17.42
N ASP A 160 -20.81 22.76 16.30
CA ASP A 160 -21.77 23.65 15.65
C ASP A 160 -23.00 22.89 15.13
N LEU A 161 -22.78 21.70 14.57
CA LEU A 161 -23.84 20.82 14.09
C LEU A 161 -24.74 20.30 15.22
N THR A 162 -24.16 19.83 16.33
CA THR A 162 -24.90 19.36 17.51
C THR A 162 -25.81 20.46 18.07
N ARG A 163 -25.34 21.72 18.13
CA ARG A 163 -26.18 22.85 18.56
C ARG A 163 -27.38 23.08 17.65
N SER A 164 -27.26 22.79 16.36
CA SER A 164 -28.33 23.01 15.37
C SER A 164 -29.31 21.85 15.22
N ARG A 165 -28.89 20.60 15.50
CA ARG A 165 -29.66 19.38 15.18
C ARG A 165 -30.11 18.55 16.40
N ARG A 166 -29.62 18.84 17.61
CA ARG A 166 -29.94 18.17 18.90
C ARG A 166 -29.58 16.68 19.00
N LEU A 167 -29.60 15.90 17.92
CA LEU A 167 -29.20 14.50 17.89
C LEU A 167 -28.10 14.29 16.85
N LEU A 168 -26.90 13.93 17.30
CA LEU A 168 -25.76 13.62 16.45
C LEU A 168 -25.16 12.26 16.82
N THR A 169 -25.13 11.34 15.86
CA THR A 169 -24.50 10.03 15.99
C THR A 169 -23.18 10.00 15.24
N LEU A 170 -22.09 9.75 15.94
CA LEU A 170 -20.78 9.46 15.35
C LEU A 170 -20.69 7.95 15.07
N THR A 171 -20.58 7.60 13.79
CA THR A 171 -20.37 6.22 13.32
C THR A 171 -18.93 6.01 12.87
N GLY A 172 -18.52 4.76 12.65
CA GLY A 172 -17.19 4.43 12.14
C GLY A 172 -16.56 3.20 12.81
N PRO A 173 -15.38 2.76 12.33
CA PRO A 173 -14.78 1.51 12.75
C PRO A 173 -14.31 1.53 14.22
N GLY A 174 -14.08 0.34 14.78
CA GLY A 174 -13.48 0.19 16.11
C GLY A 174 -12.10 0.85 16.19
N GLY A 175 -11.83 1.61 17.26
CA GLY A 175 -10.53 2.27 17.46
C GLY A 175 -10.32 3.58 16.69
N VAL A 176 -11.28 4.04 15.89
CA VAL A 176 -11.18 5.30 15.11
C VAL A 176 -11.24 6.58 15.97
N GLY A 177 -11.61 6.45 17.24
CA GLY A 177 -11.65 7.57 18.20
C GLY A 177 -13.02 8.23 18.39
N LYS A 178 -14.13 7.56 18.05
CA LYS A 178 -15.49 8.09 18.22
C LYS A 178 -15.75 8.68 19.62
N THR A 179 -15.50 7.90 20.66
CA THR A 179 -15.67 8.33 22.07
C THR A 179 -14.78 9.53 22.39
N THR A 180 -13.52 9.51 21.95
CA THR A 180 -12.59 10.64 22.15
C THR A 180 -13.09 11.92 21.48
N VAL A 181 -13.61 11.83 20.26
CA VAL A 181 -14.17 12.98 19.54
C VAL A 181 -15.47 13.45 20.17
N ALA A 182 -16.38 12.55 20.55
CA ALA A 182 -17.63 12.91 21.23
C ALA A 182 -17.37 13.64 22.56
N LEU A 183 -16.39 13.17 23.35
CA LEU A 183 -16.00 13.84 24.59
C LEU A 183 -15.35 15.21 24.33
N ALA A 184 -14.54 15.35 23.28
CA ALA A 184 -13.94 16.65 22.91
C ALA A 184 -15.02 17.66 22.45
N VAL A 185 -15.99 17.20 21.66
CA VAL A 185 -17.16 18.01 21.28
C VAL A 185 -17.96 18.38 22.52
N ALA A 186 -18.18 17.43 23.44
CA ALA A 186 -18.90 17.71 24.68
C ALA A 186 -18.18 18.71 25.58
N GLU A 187 -16.86 18.62 25.69
CA GLU A 187 -16.02 19.59 26.42
C GLU A 187 -16.15 21.00 25.83
N GLN A 188 -16.16 21.13 24.51
CA GLN A 188 -16.37 22.40 23.84
C GLN A 188 -17.80 22.96 24.02
N LEU A 189 -18.80 22.09 24.13
CA LEU A 189 -20.20 22.47 24.30
C LEU A 189 -20.58 22.78 25.75
N ALA A 190 -19.95 22.11 26.73
CA ALA A 190 -20.32 22.13 28.14
C ALA A 190 -20.60 23.53 28.74
N PRO A 191 -19.83 24.61 28.43
CA PRO A 191 -20.12 25.95 28.93
C PRO A 191 -21.51 26.48 28.55
N GLY A 192 -22.02 26.11 27.37
CA GLY A 192 -23.35 26.51 26.89
C GLY A 192 -24.52 25.75 27.52
N TYR A 193 -24.23 24.66 28.26
CA TYR A 193 -25.21 23.81 28.93
C TYR A 193 -25.07 23.89 30.46
N CYS A 194 -24.47 24.97 30.99
CA CYS A 194 -24.25 25.17 32.42
C CYS A 194 -23.55 23.99 33.12
N ASN A 195 -22.67 23.26 32.40
CA ASN A 195 -22.02 22.02 32.85
C ASN A 195 -22.99 20.88 33.25
N ARG A 196 -24.23 20.89 32.75
CA ARG A 196 -25.20 19.80 32.90
C ARG A 196 -24.94 18.72 31.86
N PHE A 197 -23.96 17.88 32.18
CA PHE A 197 -23.45 16.84 31.30
C PHE A 197 -23.68 15.44 31.89
N GLY A 198 -24.16 14.50 31.07
CA GLY A 198 -24.26 13.09 31.41
C GLY A 198 -23.51 12.21 30.41
N PHE A 199 -22.71 11.27 30.91
CA PHE A 199 -22.05 10.24 30.10
C PHE A 199 -22.60 8.87 30.49
N VAL A 200 -23.07 8.12 29.50
CA VAL A 200 -23.62 6.78 29.68
C VAL A 200 -22.82 5.80 28.82
N ASP A 201 -22.05 4.92 29.45
CA ASP A 201 -21.45 3.77 28.76
C ASP A 201 -22.45 2.61 28.75
N LEU A 202 -23.01 2.31 27.58
CA LEU A 202 -23.97 1.21 27.41
C LEU A 202 -23.30 -0.15 27.22
N ALA A 203 -21.97 -0.24 27.08
CA ALA A 203 -21.28 -1.51 26.84
C ALA A 203 -21.58 -2.66 27.83
N PRO A 204 -21.92 -2.43 29.12
CA PRO A 204 -22.29 -3.48 30.06
C PRO A 204 -23.69 -4.08 29.85
N VAL A 205 -24.55 -3.47 29.03
CA VAL A 205 -25.96 -3.86 28.87
C VAL A 205 -26.05 -5.16 28.07
N SER A 206 -26.41 -6.25 28.72
CA SER A 206 -26.35 -7.60 28.15
C SER A 206 -27.67 -8.37 28.23
N THR A 207 -28.79 -7.63 28.26
CA THR A 207 -30.20 -8.02 28.54
C THR A 207 -30.62 -7.88 30.01
N ALA A 208 -31.78 -7.23 30.20
CA ALA A 208 -32.53 -6.94 31.44
C ALA A 208 -32.27 -5.62 32.21
N GLN A 209 -31.42 -4.71 31.74
CA GLN A 209 -31.40 -3.31 32.24
C GLN A 209 -32.11 -2.40 31.23
N PRO A 210 -33.18 -1.66 31.61
CA PRO A 210 -33.82 -0.74 30.68
C PRO A 210 -32.86 0.42 30.42
N VAL A 211 -32.39 0.57 29.17
CA VAL A 211 -31.56 1.69 28.68
C VAL A 211 -32.08 3.04 29.18
N GLN A 212 -33.41 3.17 29.25
CA GLN A 212 -34.11 4.34 29.79
C GLN A 212 -33.69 4.70 31.23
N GLY A 213 -33.48 3.71 32.09
CA GLY A 213 -33.06 3.91 33.48
C GLY A 213 -31.62 4.42 33.59
N MET A 214 -30.70 3.94 32.75
CA MET A 214 -29.31 4.44 32.73
C MET A 214 -29.24 5.89 32.25
N ILE A 215 -30.02 6.23 31.22
CA ILE A 215 -30.15 7.61 30.74
C ILE A 215 -30.77 8.50 31.81
N ALA A 216 -31.84 8.04 32.47
CA ALA A 216 -32.51 8.76 33.55
C ALA A 216 -31.55 9.06 34.72
N CYS A 217 -30.80 8.05 35.18
CA CYS A 217 -29.79 8.23 36.23
C CYS A 217 -28.72 9.25 35.84
N ALA A 218 -28.26 9.25 34.58
CA ALA A 218 -27.29 10.23 34.10
C ALA A 218 -27.84 11.67 34.02
N MET A 219 -29.16 11.82 33.94
CA MET A 219 -29.87 13.10 34.04
C MET A 219 -30.20 13.50 35.50
N GLY A 220 -29.83 12.69 36.49
CA GLY A 220 -30.13 12.93 37.91
C GLY A 220 -31.57 12.58 38.30
N LEU A 221 -32.25 11.73 37.52
CA LEU A 221 -33.60 11.23 37.83
C LEU A 221 -33.55 9.98 38.70
N SER A 222 -34.51 9.86 39.61
CA SER A 222 -34.76 8.60 40.34
C SER A 222 -35.42 7.59 39.40
N ALA A 223 -34.94 6.35 39.41
CA ALA A 223 -35.47 5.26 38.58
C ALA A 223 -36.79 4.65 39.11
N GLU A 224 -37.44 5.30 40.08
CA GLU A 224 -38.68 4.82 40.75
C GLU A 224 -39.96 5.05 39.93
N THR A 225 -39.92 5.90 38.90
CA THR A 225 -41.03 6.12 37.96
C THR A 225 -41.06 5.04 36.87
N GLU A 226 -42.25 4.53 36.51
CA GLU A 226 -42.42 3.52 35.45
C GLU A 226 -41.94 4.01 34.06
N HIS A 227 -41.98 5.33 33.80
CA HIS A 227 -41.59 5.94 32.52
C HIS A 227 -40.69 7.19 32.71
N PRO A 228 -39.45 7.03 33.18
CA PRO A 228 -38.62 8.14 33.66
C PRO A 228 -38.23 9.17 32.57
N LEU A 229 -38.20 8.77 31.29
CA LEU A 229 -37.89 9.68 30.18
C LEU A 229 -39.12 10.37 29.58
N ARG A 230 -40.34 9.90 29.92
CA ARG A 230 -41.61 10.51 29.51
C ARG A 230 -42.07 11.53 30.55
N ASP A 231 -41.97 11.19 31.82
CA ASP A 231 -42.51 11.98 32.93
C ASP A 231 -41.44 12.90 33.53
N LEU A 232 -40.77 13.68 32.67
CA LEU A 232 -39.68 14.55 33.09
C LEU A 232 -40.18 15.70 33.99
N PRO A 233 -39.53 15.99 35.13
CA PRO A 233 -39.87 17.13 35.97
C PRO A 233 -39.61 18.45 35.24
N ALA A 234 -40.43 19.47 35.53
CA ALA A 234 -40.36 20.78 34.89
C ALA A 234 -38.98 21.47 35.01
N SER A 235 -38.18 21.10 36.02
CA SER A 235 -36.80 21.56 36.21
C SER A 235 -35.85 21.04 35.13
N LEU A 236 -36.06 19.84 34.59
CA LEU A 236 -35.25 19.25 33.52
C LEU A 236 -35.73 19.68 32.12
N VAL A 237 -37.05 19.83 31.93
CA VAL A 237 -37.66 20.25 30.66
C VAL A 237 -37.19 21.65 30.23
N ASN A 238 -37.10 22.57 31.21
CA ASN A 238 -36.79 23.99 30.96
C ASN A 238 -35.29 24.32 31.02
N GLN A 239 -34.41 23.32 31.07
CA GLN A 239 -32.98 23.54 31.19
C GLN A 239 -32.17 22.79 30.11
N PRO A 240 -31.08 23.39 29.61
CA PRO A 240 -30.23 22.75 28.62
C PRO A 240 -29.45 21.59 29.23
N HIS A 241 -29.51 20.42 28.58
CA HIS A 241 -28.79 19.20 28.98
C HIS A 241 -27.98 18.66 27.82
N LEU A 242 -26.76 18.21 28.10
CA LEU A 242 -25.90 17.54 27.12
C LEU A 242 -25.63 16.10 27.54
N LEU A 243 -26.01 15.14 26.72
CA LEU A 243 -25.76 13.72 26.96
C LEU A 243 -24.81 13.14 25.93
N VAL A 244 -23.92 12.27 26.39
CA VAL A 244 -23.11 11.39 25.53
C VAL A 244 -23.49 9.94 25.85
N LEU A 245 -24.01 9.23 24.85
CA LEU A 245 -24.33 7.81 24.92
C LEU A 245 -23.27 7.03 24.13
N ASP A 246 -22.46 6.23 24.82
CA ASP A 246 -21.35 5.49 24.23
C ASP A 246 -21.66 4.00 24.11
N ASN A 247 -21.18 3.39 23.02
CA ASN A 247 -21.29 1.96 22.72
C ASN A 247 -22.71 1.47 22.45
N CYS A 248 -23.51 2.23 21.71
CA CYS A 248 -24.93 1.93 21.48
C CYS A 248 -25.16 0.74 20.51
N GLU A 249 -24.15 0.27 19.79
CA GLU A 249 -24.27 -0.70 18.68
C GLU A 249 -24.87 -2.08 19.01
N HIS A 250 -25.12 -2.41 20.28
CA HIS A 250 -25.67 -3.71 20.69
C HIS A 250 -27.09 -3.60 21.29
N VAL A 251 -27.61 -2.38 21.43
CA VAL A 251 -28.91 -2.05 22.05
C VAL A 251 -29.57 -0.90 21.28
N LEU A 252 -29.48 -0.92 19.95
CA LEU A 252 -29.89 0.21 19.12
C LEU A 252 -31.39 0.47 19.18
N ASP A 253 -32.22 -0.57 19.09
CA ASP A 253 -33.68 -0.42 19.11
C ASP A 253 -34.14 0.21 20.43
N GLU A 254 -33.62 -0.27 21.57
CA GLU A 254 -33.94 0.28 22.88
C GLU A 254 -33.39 1.70 23.06
N THR A 255 -32.22 1.99 22.51
CA THR A 255 -31.60 3.32 22.57
C THR A 255 -32.37 4.32 21.70
N ALA A 256 -32.81 3.93 20.51
CA ALA A 256 -33.60 4.75 19.59
C ALA A 256 -34.90 5.19 20.26
N ALA A 257 -35.66 4.23 20.79
CA ALA A 257 -36.91 4.50 21.49
C ALA A 257 -36.71 5.42 22.71
N ALA A 258 -35.62 5.22 23.47
CA ALA A 258 -35.30 6.05 24.63
C ALA A 258 -34.92 7.49 24.24
N VAL A 259 -34.11 7.64 23.20
CA VAL A 259 -33.65 8.94 22.67
C VAL A 259 -34.81 9.74 22.09
N GLU A 260 -35.68 9.12 21.29
CA GLU A 260 -36.86 9.77 20.73
C GLU A 260 -37.80 10.24 21.84
N THR A 261 -38.08 9.38 22.82
CA THR A 261 -38.91 9.73 23.98
C THR A 261 -38.31 10.92 24.73
N LEU A 262 -37.00 10.93 24.95
CA LEU A 262 -36.32 12.02 25.65
C LEU A 262 -36.36 13.33 24.85
N LEU A 263 -36.08 13.31 23.55
CA LEU A 263 -36.04 14.51 22.72
C LEU A 263 -37.43 15.15 22.54
N LEU A 264 -38.50 14.36 22.60
CA LEU A 264 -39.88 14.84 22.61
C LEU A 264 -40.23 15.58 23.90
N ASN A 265 -39.75 15.11 25.06
CA ASN A 265 -40.11 15.65 26.37
C ASN A 265 -39.09 16.67 26.92
N ALA A 266 -37.87 16.74 26.38
CA ALA A 266 -36.81 17.68 26.78
C ALA A 266 -36.33 18.54 25.59
N PRO A 267 -37.01 19.66 25.26
CA PRO A 267 -36.76 20.45 24.05
C PRO A 267 -35.37 21.11 24.02
N LEU A 268 -34.73 21.30 25.18
CA LEU A 268 -33.39 21.89 25.31
C LEU A 268 -32.28 20.83 25.46
N CYS A 269 -32.61 19.54 25.36
CA CYS A 269 -31.63 18.46 25.42
C CYS A 269 -30.93 18.26 24.07
N CYS A 270 -29.61 18.07 24.13
CA CYS A 270 -28.77 17.63 23.03
C CYS A 270 -28.06 16.32 23.38
N ILE A 271 -27.98 15.42 22.41
CA ILE A 271 -27.49 14.06 22.58
C ILE A 271 -26.43 13.78 21.51
N LEU A 272 -25.26 13.39 21.97
CA LEU A 272 -24.17 12.84 21.19
C LEU A 272 -24.16 11.33 21.37
N ILE A 273 -24.15 10.58 20.27
CA ILE A 273 -24.13 9.13 20.31
C ILE A 273 -22.85 8.65 19.65
N THR A 274 -22.20 7.66 20.25
CA THR A 274 -21.09 6.94 19.62
C THR A 274 -21.49 5.49 19.43
N SER A 275 -21.59 5.10 18.17
CA SER A 275 -22.03 3.77 17.74
C SER A 275 -21.19 3.31 16.55
N ARG A 276 -21.21 2.03 16.23
CA ARG A 276 -20.65 1.53 14.96
C ARG A 276 -21.58 1.74 13.78
N GLU A 277 -22.87 1.63 14.03
CA GLU A 277 -23.93 1.78 13.03
C GLU A 277 -24.93 2.87 13.44
N PRO A 278 -25.63 3.52 12.47
CA PRO A 278 -26.64 4.53 12.77
C PRO A 278 -27.74 4.00 13.70
N LEU A 279 -28.31 4.87 14.51
CA LEU A 279 -29.41 4.53 15.40
C LEU A 279 -30.74 4.37 14.64
N ARG A 280 -30.87 5.06 13.49
CA ARG A 280 -32.09 5.17 12.67
C ARG A 280 -33.26 5.80 13.45
N ALA A 281 -32.96 6.70 14.37
CA ALA A 281 -33.95 7.44 15.16
C ALA A 281 -34.44 8.71 14.44
N GLU A 282 -35.66 9.16 14.74
CA GLU A 282 -36.21 10.39 14.20
C GLU A 282 -35.34 11.61 14.58
N GLY A 283 -34.99 12.43 13.58
CA GLY A 283 -34.15 13.61 13.76
C GLY A 283 -32.66 13.32 13.91
N GLU A 284 -32.22 12.06 13.76
CA GLU A 284 -30.81 11.68 13.82
C GLU A 284 -30.00 12.32 12.68
N TRP A 285 -28.91 12.99 13.07
CA TRP A 285 -27.86 13.34 12.12
C TRP A 285 -26.67 12.40 12.29
N VAL A 286 -26.29 11.71 11.22
CA VAL A 286 -25.17 10.75 11.25
C VAL A 286 -23.91 11.41 10.71
N HIS A 287 -22.80 11.28 11.42
CA HIS A 287 -21.48 11.66 10.95
C HIS A 287 -20.51 10.46 11.03
N GLU A 288 -20.08 9.97 9.86
CA GLU A 288 -19.08 8.91 9.78
C GLU A 288 -17.68 9.48 10.07
N LEU A 289 -17.08 9.03 11.16
CA LEU A 289 -15.74 9.45 11.56
C LEU A 289 -14.69 8.70 10.76
N ALA A 290 -14.13 9.36 9.74
CA ALA A 290 -13.04 8.82 8.92
C ALA A 290 -11.77 8.55 9.77
N PRO A 291 -10.88 7.62 9.39
CA PRO A 291 -9.54 7.43 9.98
C PRO A 291 -8.63 8.67 9.87
N LEU A 292 -7.49 8.67 10.57
CA LEU A 292 -6.52 9.77 10.46
C LEU A 292 -5.86 9.74 9.08
N ARG A 293 -5.62 10.93 8.51
CA ARG A 293 -4.90 11.07 7.24
C ARG A 293 -3.46 10.60 7.39
N VAL A 294 -3.00 9.87 6.39
CA VAL A 294 -1.63 9.34 6.27
C VAL A 294 -1.10 9.63 4.86
N PRO A 295 0.23 9.75 4.67
CA PRO A 295 0.81 9.95 3.34
C PRO A 295 0.50 8.77 2.41
N HIS A 296 0.11 9.04 1.17
CA HIS A 296 0.00 8.01 0.12
C HIS A 296 1.37 7.43 -0.24
N ASP A 297 1.40 6.25 -0.86
CA ASP A 297 2.65 5.68 -1.39
C ASP A 297 3.30 6.65 -2.41
N HIS A 298 4.63 6.67 -2.41
CA HIS A 298 5.46 7.41 -3.38
C HIS A 298 5.41 8.95 -3.30
N LEU A 299 4.88 9.52 -2.22
CA LEU A 299 5.12 10.93 -1.88
C LEU A 299 6.48 11.07 -1.20
N ALA A 300 7.45 11.67 -1.88
CA ALA A 300 8.72 12.06 -1.27
C ALA A 300 8.48 13.24 -0.33
N LEU A 301 8.55 13.00 0.98
CA LEU A 301 8.29 13.99 2.03
C LEU A 301 9.50 14.09 2.95
N ASN A 302 9.79 15.31 3.40
CA ASN A 302 10.64 15.52 4.56
C ASN A 302 9.86 15.36 5.87
N ALA A 303 10.56 15.31 7.01
CA ALA A 303 9.97 15.06 8.33
C ALA A 303 8.88 16.08 8.71
N ASP A 304 9.11 17.37 8.43
CA ASP A 304 8.15 18.44 8.73
C ASP A 304 6.87 18.30 7.90
N GLN A 305 7.01 17.99 6.60
CA GLN A 305 5.87 17.72 5.74
C GLN A 305 5.10 16.47 6.18
N ALA A 306 5.80 15.41 6.59
CA ALA A 306 5.18 14.18 7.09
C ALA A 306 4.37 14.42 8.37
N LEU A 307 4.85 15.30 9.28
CA LEU A 307 4.14 15.68 10.51
C LEU A 307 2.81 16.42 10.27
N SER A 308 2.59 16.99 9.08
CA SER A 308 1.29 17.57 8.71
C SER A 308 0.16 16.53 8.61
N PHE A 309 0.51 15.24 8.47
CA PHE A 309 -0.43 14.13 8.48
C PHE A 309 -0.71 13.68 9.91
N ALA A 310 -1.97 13.76 10.33
CA ALA A 310 -2.37 13.49 11.70
C ALA A 310 -2.02 12.07 12.19
N GLY A 311 -2.00 11.06 11.30
CA GLY A 311 -1.56 9.71 11.65
C GLY A 311 -0.07 9.65 12.03
N VAL A 312 0.78 10.34 11.27
CA VAL A 312 2.22 10.47 11.53
C VAL A 312 2.45 11.26 12.82
N ALA A 313 1.78 12.41 12.98
CA ALA A 313 1.88 13.22 14.19
C ALA A 313 1.51 12.42 15.45
N LEU A 314 0.43 11.64 15.39
CA LEU A 314 0.04 10.76 16.50
C LEU A 314 1.09 9.68 16.75
N PHE A 315 1.58 9.01 15.71
CA PHE A 315 2.60 7.97 15.86
C PHE A 315 3.85 8.52 16.55
N ILE A 316 4.39 9.64 16.06
CA ILE A 316 5.60 10.26 16.62
C ILE A 316 5.38 10.74 18.06
N ALA A 317 4.22 11.35 18.36
CA ALA A 317 3.89 11.75 19.73
C ALA A 317 3.91 10.53 20.69
N ARG A 318 3.40 9.38 20.24
CA ARG A 318 3.37 8.15 21.05
C ARG A 318 4.71 7.46 21.16
N VAL A 319 5.55 7.51 20.14
CA VAL A 319 6.94 7.04 20.21
C VAL A 319 7.69 7.87 21.25
N LYS A 320 7.61 9.20 21.19
CA LYS A 320 8.27 10.11 22.14
C LYS A 320 7.80 9.95 23.59
N GLU A 321 6.54 9.56 23.81
CA GLU A 321 6.05 9.21 25.15
C GLU A 321 6.77 8.00 25.77
N GLN A 322 7.22 7.05 24.95
CA GLN A 322 7.88 5.80 25.39
C GLN A 322 9.41 5.85 25.28
N ASP A 323 9.91 6.71 24.39
CA ASP A 323 11.31 6.99 24.14
C ASP A 323 11.53 8.51 23.94
N PRO A 324 11.74 9.27 25.04
CA PRO A 324 11.92 10.72 24.96
C PRO A 324 13.14 11.17 24.15
N GLY A 325 14.11 10.28 23.90
CA GLY A 325 15.30 10.57 23.10
C GLY A 325 15.09 10.43 21.59
N PHE A 326 13.94 9.92 21.15
CA PHE A 326 13.66 9.69 19.74
C PHE A 326 13.56 11.01 18.95
N VAL A 327 14.40 11.13 17.91
CA VAL A 327 14.40 12.24 16.95
C VAL A 327 13.88 11.71 15.62
N PHE A 328 12.83 12.34 15.09
CA PHE A 328 12.27 11.99 13.79
C PHE A 328 13.05 12.72 12.69
N ALA A 329 13.70 11.98 11.78
CA ALA A 329 14.51 12.52 10.70
C ALA A 329 13.90 12.22 9.32
N ASP A 330 14.40 12.91 8.28
CA ASP A 330 13.95 12.73 6.89
C ASP A 330 14.15 11.29 6.38
N SER A 331 15.12 10.55 6.92
CA SER A 331 15.35 9.13 6.59
C SER A 331 14.26 8.19 7.11
N ASP A 332 13.47 8.62 8.10
CA ASP A 332 12.48 7.79 8.78
C ASP A 332 11.08 7.92 8.16
N THR A 333 10.88 8.90 7.27
CA THR A 333 9.56 9.31 6.77
C THR A 333 8.86 8.17 6.03
N ASP A 334 9.60 7.43 5.20
CA ASP A 334 9.07 6.31 4.43
C ASP A 334 8.60 5.16 5.33
N ASP A 335 9.40 4.78 6.34
CA ASP A 335 9.06 3.72 7.29
C ASP A 335 7.84 4.10 8.15
N VAL A 336 7.81 5.34 8.67
CA VAL A 336 6.69 5.84 9.50
C VAL A 336 5.41 5.95 8.67
N ALA A 337 5.50 6.45 7.44
CA ALA A 337 4.36 6.51 6.53
C ALA A 337 3.85 5.10 6.20
N ALA A 338 4.75 4.15 5.93
CA ALA A 338 4.40 2.75 5.68
C ALA A 338 3.71 2.11 6.89
N ILE A 339 4.21 2.31 8.11
CA ILE A 339 3.56 1.84 9.35
C ILE A 339 2.14 2.43 9.46
N CYS A 340 2.00 3.75 9.33
CA CYS A 340 0.69 4.41 9.48
C CYS A 340 -0.31 3.97 8.39
N ARG A 341 0.15 3.76 7.15
CA ARG A 341 -0.65 3.20 6.04
C ARG A 341 -1.08 1.78 6.33
N LYS A 342 -0.15 0.91 6.72
CA LYS A 342 -0.45 -0.48 7.10
C LYS A 342 -1.53 -0.49 8.17
N LEU A 343 -1.49 0.43 9.14
CA LEU A 343 -2.47 0.54 10.22
C LEU A 343 -3.79 1.28 9.83
N ASP A 344 -4.02 1.54 8.54
CA ASP A 344 -5.20 2.23 7.99
C ASP A 344 -5.48 3.62 8.59
N GLY A 345 -4.47 4.29 9.16
CA GLY A 345 -4.68 5.54 9.90
C GLY A 345 -5.54 5.37 11.17
N ASN A 346 -5.75 4.14 11.67
CA ASN A 346 -6.53 3.87 12.85
C ASN A 346 -5.76 4.33 14.12
N PRO A 347 -6.27 5.32 14.88
CA PRO A 347 -5.58 5.85 16.05
C PRO A 347 -5.18 4.78 17.07
N LEU A 348 -6.09 3.87 17.44
CA LEU A 348 -5.78 2.81 18.40
C LEU A 348 -4.65 1.92 17.90
N ALA A 349 -4.70 1.52 16.63
CA ALA A 349 -3.67 0.70 16.01
C ALA A 349 -2.30 1.41 16.01
N ILE A 350 -2.31 2.71 15.68
CA ILE A 350 -1.11 3.58 15.71
C ILE A 350 -0.51 3.66 17.11
N GLU A 351 -1.33 3.85 18.16
CA GLU A 351 -0.83 3.89 19.54
C GLU A 351 -0.19 2.56 19.96
N LEU A 352 -0.78 1.43 19.55
CA LEU A 352 -0.27 0.09 19.86
C LEU A 352 1.08 -0.17 19.17
N ALA A 353 1.22 0.23 17.90
CA ALA A 353 2.44 0.06 17.13
C ALA A 353 3.56 0.99 17.60
N ALA A 354 3.26 2.25 17.94
CA ALA A 354 4.24 3.20 18.45
C ALA A 354 4.95 2.68 19.71
N ALA A 355 4.23 1.94 20.56
CA ALA A 355 4.79 1.29 21.75
C ALA A 355 5.74 0.11 21.45
N ARG A 356 6.01 -0.22 20.18
CA ARG A 356 6.91 -1.29 19.73
C ARG A 356 8.20 -0.79 19.09
N VAL A 357 8.27 0.50 18.75
CA VAL A 357 9.44 1.11 18.10
C VAL A 357 10.69 0.96 18.95
N ARG A 358 10.58 1.14 20.27
CA ARG A 358 11.72 0.96 21.18
C ARG A 358 12.33 -0.46 21.15
N THR A 359 11.53 -1.47 20.83
CA THR A 359 11.97 -2.88 20.81
C THR A 359 12.50 -3.31 19.45
N PHE A 360 11.83 -2.92 18.36
CA PHE A 360 12.13 -3.43 17.02
C PHE A 360 12.72 -2.38 16.07
N GLY A 361 12.69 -1.10 16.43
CA GLY A 361 12.96 -0.02 15.47
C GLY A 361 11.83 0.16 14.45
N LEU A 362 11.97 1.15 13.57
CA LEU A 362 10.96 1.48 12.56
C LEU A 362 10.98 0.46 11.41
N ARG A 363 12.16 0.22 10.83
CA ARG A 363 12.34 -0.64 9.66
C ARG A 363 11.84 -2.07 9.86
N ASP A 364 12.20 -2.72 10.97
CA ASP A 364 11.74 -4.09 11.22
C ASP A 364 10.24 -4.14 11.54
N LEU A 365 9.71 -3.09 12.18
CA LEU A 365 8.28 -2.99 12.48
C LEU A 365 7.42 -2.92 11.20
N VAL A 366 7.92 -2.29 10.13
CA VAL A 366 7.25 -2.30 8.82
C VAL A 366 6.98 -3.73 8.36
N GLY A 367 8.01 -4.60 8.40
CA GLY A 367 7.88 -6.00 7.98
C GLY A 367 7.04 -6.86 8.93
N LEU A 368 7.14 -6.61 10.25
CA LEU A 368 6.32 -7.34 11.23
C LEU A 368 4.82 -7.07 11.04
N LEU A 369 4.44 -5.86 10.62
CA LEU A 369 3.04 -5.47 10.41
C LEU A 369 2.38 -6.11 9.18
N ASP A 370 3.14 -6.82 8.33
CA ASP A 370 2.60 -7.61 7.22
C ASP A 370 1.94 -8.93 7.65
N GLY A 371 2.14 -9.35 8.91
CA GLY A 371 1.64 -10.61 9.43
C GLY A 371 0.69 -10.49 10.62
N SER A 372 0.45 -11.64 11.27
CA SER A 372 -0.43 -11.76 12.45
C SER A 372 0.06 -10.97 13.67
N PHE A 373 1.34 -10.56 13.70
CA PHE A 373 1.89 -9.69 14.75
C PHE A 373 1.02 -8.43 14.95
N ARG A 374 0.48 -7.87 13.86
CA ARG A 374 -0.42 -6.72 13.91
C ARG A 374 -1.63 -6.95 14.82
N LEU A 375 -2.21 -8.15 14.81
CA LEU A 375 -3.37 -8.50 15.65
C LEU A 375 -2.98 -8.86 17.09
N GLN A 376 -1.75 -9.31 17.28
CA GLN A 376 -1.20 -9.74 18.58
C GLN A 376 -0.69 -8.56 19.44
N MET A 377 -0.62 -7.35 18.89
CA MET A 377 -0.19 -6.17 19.65
C MET A 377 -1.13 -5.89 20.83
N THR A 378 -0.58 -5.94 22.04
CA THR A 378 -1.29 -5.65 23.29
C THR A 378 -0.99 -4.25 23.84
N GLY A 379 -2.04 -3.54 24.22
CA GLY A 379 -2.00 -2.24 24.85
C GLY A 379 -1.81 -2.32 26.36
N ARG A 380 -2.17 -1.23 27.05
CA ARG A 380 -2.00 -1.12 28.50
C ARG A 380 -2.88 -2.14 29.24
N ARG A 381 -2.36 -2.72 30.32
CA ARG A 381 -3.11 -3.63 31.21
C ARG A 381 -4.39 -2.99 31.79
N THR A 382 -4.37 -1.67 31.95
CA THR A 382 -5.48 -0.86 32.49
C THR A 382 -6.51 -0.46 31.43
N ALA A 383 -6.28 -0.76 30.14
CA ALA A 383 -7.29 -0.52 29.11
C ALA A 383 -8.46 -1.52 29.28
N LEU A 384 -9.66 -1.11 28.86
CA LEU A 384 -10.83 -1.98 28.79
C LEU A 384 -10.49 -3.24 27.97
N PRO A 385 -10.96 -4.45 28.35
CA PRO A 385 -10.59 -5.70 27.69
C PRO A 385 -10.64 -5.65 26.15
N ARG A 386 -11.71 -5.07 25.60
CA ARG A 386 -11.93 -4.86 24.16
C ARG A 386 -10.96 -3.89 23.47
N GLN A 387 -10.34 -2.98 24.20
CA GLN A 387 -9.35 -2.01 23.69
C GLN A 387 -7.90 -2.44 23.98
N ARG A 388 -7.70 -3.63 24.59
CA ARG A 388 -6.37 -4.14 24.92
C ARG A 388 -5.62 -4.67 23.70
N SER A 389 -6.29 -5.04 22.63
CA SER A 389 -5.64 -5.41 21.36
C SER A 389 -6.61 -5.19 20.21
N LEU A 390 -6.08 -5.14 18.99
CA LEU A 390 -6.91 -5.07 17.79
C LEU A 390 -7.76 -6.32 17.64
N SER A 391 -7.23 -7.51 17.97
CA SER A 391 -8.03 -8.74 18.02
C SER A 391 -9.20 -8.61 18.98
N ALA A 392 -8.99 -8.12 20.21
CA ALA A 392 -10.06 -8.01 21.19
C ALA A 392 -11.18 -7.04 20.76
N THR A 393 -10.84 -5.97 20.03
CA THR A 393 -11.84 -5.08 19.42
C THR A 393 -12.64 -5.80 18.34
N LEU A 394 -11.97 -6.60 17.51
CA LEU A 394 -12.58 -7.32 16.40
C LEU A 394 -13.41 -8.53 16.87
N ASP A 395 -12.94 -9.29 17.86
CA ASP A 395 -13.64 -10.44 18.47
C ASP A 395 -15.02 -10.01 19.01
N TRP A 396 -15.10 -8.87 19.70
CA TRP A 396 -16.37 -8.30 20.15
C TRP A 396 -17.32 -8.02 18.97
N THR A 397 -16.81 -7.36 17.94
CA THR A 397 -17.64 -6.93 16.81
C THR A 397 -18.05 -8.08 15.93
N TYR A 398 -17.20 -9.10 15.83
CA TYR A 398 -17.48 -10.34 15.11
C TYR A 398 -18.51 -11.19 15.85
N GLY A 399 -18.46 -11.24 17.18
CA GLY A 399 -19.44 -11.97 18.01
C GLY A 399 -20.86 -11.42 17.94
N ALA A 400 -21.04 -10.15 17.59
CA ALA A 400 -22.35 -9.52 17.40
C ALA A 400 -22.96 -9.77 16.00
N LEU A 401 -22.18 -10.28 15.04
CA LEU A 401 -22.66 -10.58 13.70
C LEU A 401 -23.47 -11.89 13.66
N SER A 402 -24.45 -11.94 12.76
CA SER A 402 -25.14 -13.21 12.45
C SER A 402 -24.18 -14.24 11.86
N SER A 403 -24.54 -15.53 11.89
CA SER A 403 -23.72 -16.60 11.30
C SER A 403 -23.37 -16.33 9.83
N ASP A 404 -24.32 -15.76 9.10
CA ASP A 404 -24.22 -15.51 7.67
C ASP A 404 -23.34 -14.30 7.38
N GLU A 405 -23.47 -13.23 8.18
CA GLU A 405 -22.59 -12.06 8.12
C GLU A 405 -21.14 -12.44 8.46
N GLN A 406 -20.94 -13.29 9.47
CA GLN A 406 -19.63 -13.82 9.81
C GLN A 406 -19.03 -14.62 8.63
N ALA A 407 -19.83 -15.48 7.99
CA ALA A 407 -19.38 -16.26 6.83
C ALA A 407 -19.02 -15.37 5.64
N LEU A 408 -19.86 -14.37 5.33
CA LEU A 408 -19.57 -13.40 4.28
C LEU A 408 -18.29 -12.62 4.58
N LEU A 409 -18.13 -12.10 5.80
CA LEU A 409 -16.95 -11.33 6.20
C LEU A 409 -15.66 -12.15 6.04
N ARG A 410 -15.67 -13.43 6.45
CA ARG A 410 -14.53 -14.34 6.26
C ARG A 410 -14.22 -14.54 4.78
N GLN A 411 -15.24 -14.75 3.94
CA GLN A 411 -15.03 -14.94 2.50
C GLN A 411 -14.55 -13.67 1.80
N LEU A 412 -15.03 -12.48 2.19
CA LEU A 412 -14.55 -11.21 1.65
C LEU A 412 -13.07 -10.95 1.97
N SER A 413 -12.49 -11.61 2.99
CA SER A 413 -11.08 -11.47 3.33
C SER A 413 -10.09 -11.93 2.25
N ILE A 414 -10.58 -12.68 1.25
CA ILE A 414 -9.80 -13.14 0.10
C ILE A 414 -9.38 -11.97 -0.81
N PHE A 415 -10.17 -10.89 -0.85
CA PHE A 415 -9.86 -9.72 -1.64
C PHE A 415 -8.75 -8.90 -0.96
N ASN A 416 -7.62 -8.75 -1.63
CA ASN A 416 -6.60 -7.79 -1.23
C ASN A 416 -6.93 -6.44 -1.89
N GLY A 417 -7.13 -5.41 -1.08
CA GLY A 417 -7.51 -4.08 -1.58
C GLY A 417 -9.01 -3.92 -1.81
N SER A 418 -9.37 -3.10 -2.79
CA SER A 418 -10.78 -2.81 -3.10
C SER A 418 -11.35 -3.78 -4.14
N PHE A 419 -12.62 -4.11 -4.03
CA PHE A 419 -13.31 -5.08 -4.87
C PHE A 419 -14.69 -4.57 -5.31
N THR A 420 -15.21 -5.14 -6.39
CA THR A 420 -16.54 -4.80 -6.93
C THR A 420 -17.60 -5.78 -6.44
N LEU A 421 -18.86 -5.39 -6.56
CA LEU A 421 -19.98 -6.29 -6.30
C LEU A 421 -19.94 -7.53 -7.22
N GLU A 422 -19.56 -7.34 -8.49
CA GLU A 422 -19.38 -8.43 -9.45
C GLU A 422 -18.33 -9.44 -8.98
N GLY A 423 -17.20 -8.96 -8.43
CA GLY A 423 -16.18 -9.82 -7.83
C GLY A 423 -16.73 -10.64 -6.67
N VAL A 424 -17.48 -10.01 -5.76
CA VAL A 424 -18.14 -10.73 -4.66
C VAL A 424 -19.04 -11.83 -5.21
N MET A 425 -19.95 -11.50 -6.12
CA MET A 425 -20.91 -12.46 -6.69
C MET A 425 -20.23 -13.62 -7.43
N ALA A 426 -19.06 -13.40 -8.03
CA ALA A 426 -18.33 -14.42 -8.78
C ALA A 426 -17.56 -15.41 -7.88
N ILE A 427 -17.25 -15.04 -6.64
CA ILE A 427 -16.33 -15.77 -5.76
C ILE A 427 -17.06 -16.35 -4.55
N VAL A 428 -17.91 -15.53 -3.95
CA VAL A 428 -18.67 -15.81 -2.73
C VAL A 428 -19.89 -16.64 -3.14
N ASN A 429 -19.66 -17.94 -3.31
CA ASN A 429 -20.74 -18.93 -3.39
C ASN A 429 -20.90 -19.53 -2.01
N ILE A 430 -21.86 -18.99 -1.28
CA ILE A 430 -22.14 -19.32 0.11
C ILE A 430 -23.08 -20.53 0.08
N GLY A 431 -23.06 -21.35 1.13
CA GLY A 431 -24.25 -22.10 1.52
C GLY A 431 -25.45 -21.22 1.88
N LEU A 432 -25.55 -19.98 1.34
CA LEU A 432 -26.73 -19.13 1.41
C LEU A 432 -27.60 -19.46 0.20
N PRO A 433 -28.88 -19.75 0.41
CA PRO A 433 -29.76 -20.27 -0.64
C PRO A 433 -30.06 -19.28 -1.79
N ASP A 434 -29.61 -18.02 -1.73
CA ASP A 434 -29.95 -17.02 -2.77
C ASP A 434 -28.97 -15.84 -2.84
N VAL A 435 -28.56 -15.47 -4.07
CA VAL A 435 -27.82 -14.23 -4.42
C VAL A 435 -28.53 -12.97 -3.89
N ARG A 436 -29.86 -13.04 -3.71
CA ARG A 436 -30.69 -11.96 -3.13
C ARG A 436 -30.33 -11.63 -1.67
N MET A 437 -29.68 -12.53 -0.93
CA MET A 437 -29.27 -12.28 0.46
C MET A 437 -27.89 -11.60 0.58
N THR A 438 -27.06 -11.61 -0.46
CA THR A 438 -25.72 -11.03 -0.42
C THR A 438 -25.75 -9.49 -0.35
N LEU A 439 -26.67 -8.83 -1.05
CA LEU A 439 -26.76 -7.36 -1.05
C LEU A 439 -27.12 -6.78 0.32
N PRO A 440 -28.19 -7.26 1.00
CA PRO A 440 -28.50 -6.81 2.36
C PRO A 440 -27.36 -7.07 3.36
N MET A 441 -26.57 -8.13 3.17
CA MET A 441 -25.43 -8.42 4.04
C MET A 441 -24.25 -7.47 3.79
N ILE A 442 -23.96 -7.10 2.53
CA ILE A 442 -22.95 -6.07 2.24
C ILE A 442 -23.39 -4.73 2.83
N GLU A 443 -24.66 -4.38 2.71
CA GLU A 443 -25.24 -3.17 3.33
C GLU A 443 -25.09 -3.21 4.86
N SER A 444 -25.45 -4.32 5.50
CA SER A 444 -25.26 -4.50 6.94
C SER A 444 -23.79 -4.38 7.37
N LEU A 445 -22.85 -4.97 6.62
CA LEU A 445 -21.41 -4.86 6.93
C LEU A 445 -20.86 -3.45 6.70
N LEU A 446 -21.43 -2.66 5.79
CA LEU A 446 -21.13 -1.24 5.61
C LEU A 446 -21.66 -0.42 6.80
N ASP A 447 -22.93 -0.63 7.18
CA ASP A 447 -23.55 0.04 8.33
C ASP A 447 -22.75 -0.22 9.62
N LYS A 448 -22.29 -1.46 9.81
CA LYS A 448 -21.44 -1.87 10.94
C LYS A 448 -19.99 -1.40 10.85
N SER A 449 -19.64 -0.62 9.83
CA SER A 449 -18.29 -0.11 9.56
C SER A 449 -17.23 -1.22 9.49
N LEU A 450 -17.59 -2.40 8.98
CA LEU A 450 -16.66 -3.50 8.71
C LEU A 450 -16.15 -3.47 7.27
N LEU A 451 -16.97 -2.92 6.36
CA LEU A 451 -16.60 -2.53 5.01
C LEU A 451 -16.54 -1.00 4.90
N GLY A 452 -15.68 -0.51 4.02
CA GLY A 452 -15.73 0.86 3.51
C GLY A 452 -16.13 0.87 2.04
N SER A 453 -16.67 1.98 1.56
CA SER A 453 -16.92 2.20 0.14
C SER A 453 -16.04 3.30 -0.44
N VAL A 454 -15.63 3.12 -1.69
CA VAL A 454 -14.84 4.08 -2.46
C VAL A 454 -15.58 4.36 -3.76
N GLU A 455 -15.81 5.64 -4.04
CA GLU A 455 -16.28 6.06 -5.37
C GLU A 455 -15.14 5.93 -6.37
N HIS A 456 -15.45 5.32 -7.52
CA HIS A 456 -14.53 5.15 -8.62
C HIS A 456 -15.27 5.50 -9.92
N ASP A 457 -14.55 5.96 -10.94
CA ASP A 457 -15.11 6.42 -12.22
C ASP A 457 -16.04 5.39 -12.91
N LEU A 458 -15.91 4.11 -12.55
CA LEU A 458 -16.64 2.98 -13.13
C LEU A 458 -17.69 2.36 -12.19
N GLY A 459 -17.93 2.98 -11.03
CA GLY A 459 -18.91 2.53 -10.06
C GLY A 459 -18.35 2.39 -8.64
N LYS A 460 -19.21 1.97 -7.72
CA LYS A 460 -18.89 1.82 -6.29
C LYS A 460 -18.00 0.60 -6.07
N ARG A 461 -16.88 0.80 -5.37
CA ARG A 461 -16.01 -0.29 -4.88
C ARG A 461 -16.12 -0.41 -3.37
N TYR A 462 -15.89 -1.60 -2.86
CA TYR A 462 -15.86 -1.90 -1.44
C TYR A 462 -14.45 -2.27 -1.03
N ARG A 463 -14.10 -2.09 0.24
CA ARG A 463 -12.83 -2.54 0.79
C ARG A 463 -12.99 -2.93 2.25
N LEU A 464 -12.23 -3.93 2.68
CA LEU A 464 -12.02 -4.18 4.10
C LEU A 464 -10.90 -3.26 4.59
N LEU A 465 -11.00 -2.77 5.83
CA LEU A 465 -9.82 -2.25 6.51
C LEU A 465 -8.82 -3.40 6.68
N GLU A 466 -7.54 -3.14 6.51
CA GLU A 466 -6.52 -4.19 6.47
C GLU A 466 -6.47 -4.98 7.79
N THR A 467 -6.70 -4.35 8.95
CA THR A 467 -6.89 -5.06 10.23
C THR A 467 -8.05 -6.04 10.20
N THR A 468 -9.19 -5.59 9.68
CA THR A 468 -10.42 -6.40 9.63
C THR A 468 -10.24 -7.56 8.67
N ARG A 469 -9.57 -7.31 7.54
CA ARG A 469 -9.23 -8.31 6.53
C ARG A 469 -8.33 -9.41 7.10
N LEU A 470 -7.23 -9.05 7.76
CA LEU A 470 -6.31 -10.02 8.38
C LEU A 470 -7.03 -10.87 9.43
N TYR A 471 -7.84 -10.26 10.30
CA TYR A 471 -8.61 -10.98 11.30
C TYR A 471 -9.64 -11.92 10.66
N ALA A 472 -10.40 -11.44 9.67
CA ALA A 472 -11.37 -12.26 8.95
C ALA A 472 -10.69 -13.42 8.21
N ARG A 473 -9.47 -13.22 7.70
CA ARG A 473 -8.64 -14.25 7.07
C ARG A 473 -8.17 -15.30 8.08
N GLU A 474 -7.75 -14.91 9.28
CA GLU A 474 -7.42 -15.86 10.36
C GLU A 474 -8.64 -16.72 10.72
N LYS A 475 -9.84 -16.14 10.79
CA LYS A 475 -11.08 -16.91 11.01
C LYS A 475 -11.43 -17.80 9.82
N LEU A 476 -11.21 -17.35 8.57
CA LEU A 476 -11.42 -18.16 7.37
C LEU A 476 -10.56 -19.43 7.42
N PHE A 477 -9.27 -19.30 7.77
CA PHE A 477 -8.36 -20.45 7.93
C PHE A 477 -8.83 -21.46 9.00
N GLN A 478 -9.57 -21.01 10.01
CA GLN A 478 -10.03 -21.87 11.11
C GLN A 478 -11.35 -22.60 10.80
N LEU A 479 -12.22 -22.00 9.97
CA LEU A 479 -13.64 -22.36 9.91
C LEU A 479 -14.17 -22.69 8.50
N ASP A 480 -13.46 -22.33 7.44
CA ASP A 480 -13.94 -22.47 6.05
C ASP A 480 -12.89 -23.09 5.12
N ASP A 481 -13.34 -23.46 3.91
CA ASP A 481 -12.51 -23.97 2.83
C ASP A 481 -11.81 -22.83 2.07
N VAL A 482 -10.60 -22.49 2.54
CA VAL A 482 -9.72 -21.47 1.95
C VAL A 482 -9.30 -21.83 0.53
N GLU A 483 -9.10 -23.11 0.23
CA GLU A 483 -8.58 -23.58 -1.06
C GLU A 483 -9.62 -23.34 -2.16
N ARG A 484 -10.88 -23.75 -1.91
CA ARG A 484 -12.00 -23.50 -2.83
C ARG A 484 -12.17 -22.01 -3.13
N LEU A 485 -12.12 -21.17 -2.10
CA LEU A 485 -12.31 -19.72 -2.25
C LEU A 485 -11.16 -19.06 -3.01
N SER A 486 -9.92 -19.45 -2.71
CA SER A 486 -8.73 -18.94 -3.40
C SER A 486 -8.72 -19.36 -4.87
N CYS A 487 -9.14 -20.59 -5.17
CA CYS A 487 -9.32 -21.06 -6.54
C CYS A 487 -10.40 -20.26 -7.29
N ALA A 488 -11.56 -20.00 -6.66
CA ALA A 488 -12.59 -19.17 -7.25
C ALA A 488 -12.10 -17.74 -7.53
N HIS A 489 -11.36 -17.15 -6.59
CA HIS A 489 -10.75 -15.82 -6.73
C HIS A 489 -9.75 -15.78 -7.90
N ALA A 490 -8.85 -16.75 -8.00
CA ALA A 490 -7.88 -16.83 -9.09
C ALA A 490 -8.56 -16.99 -10.47
N ASN A 491 -9.63 -17.80 -10.56
CA ASN A 491 -10.41 -17.93 -11.80
C ASN A 491 -11.18 -16.65 -12.15
N TRP A 492 -11.65 -15.90 -11.17
CA TRP A 492 -12.26 -14.58 -11.42
C TRP A 492 -11.23 -13.57 -11.91
N ALA A 493 -10.04 -13.52 -11.29
CA ALA A 493 -8.93 -12.69 -11.74
C ALA A 493 -8.53 -13.02 -13.20
N LEU A 494 -8.57 -14.29 -13.59
CA LEU A 494 -8.32 -14.71 -14.97
C LEU A 494 -9.34 -14.10 -15.95
N ARG A 495 -10.64 -14.20 -15.64
CA ARG A 495 -11.71 -13.61 -16.48
C ARG A 495 -11.60 -12.08 -16.57
N LEU A 496 -11.23 -11.44 -15.46
CA LEU A 496 -10.98 -10.00 -15.42
C LEU A 496 -9.84 -9.59 -16.35
N LEU A 497 -8.74 -10.34 -16.35
CA LEU A 497 -7.59 -10.12 -17.24
C LEU A 497 -7.93 -10.38 -18.71
N ASP A 498 -8.77 -11.35 -19.02
CA ASP A 498 -9.27 -11.55 -20.39
C ASP A 498 -10.07 -10.34 -20.89
N GLY A 499 -10.93 -9.77 -20.04
CA GLY A 499 -11.62 -8.51 -20.34
C GLY A 499 -10.63 -7.35 -20.55
N ALA A 500 -9.61 -7.25 -19.70
CA ALA A 500 -8.57 -6.23 -19.80
C ALA A 500 -7.79 -6.34 -21.12
N ARG A 501 -7.50 -7.56 -21.57
CA ARG A 501 -6.82 -7.82 -22.85
C ARG A 501 -7.67 -7.37 -24.04
N LEU A 502 -8.97 -7.66 -24.05
CA LEU A 502 -9.87 -7.24 -25.13
C LEU A 502 -10.04 -5.71 -25.18
N ASP A 503 -10.07 -5.05 -24.02
CA ASP A 503 -10.19 -3.59 -23.93
C ASP A 503 -8.88 -2.85 -24.25
N LEU A 504 -7.75 -3.56 -24.32
CA LEU A 504 -6.43 -2.97 -24.54
C LEU A 504 -6.33 -2.19 -25.86
N GLU A 505 -6.98 -2.68 -26.91
CA GLU A 505 -7.01 -2.08 -28.25
C GLU A 505 -8.11 -1.02 -28.40
N ARG A 506 -9.16 -1.11 -27.57
CA ARG A 506 -10.37 -0.30 -27.68
C ARG A 506 -10.30 0.98 -26.85
N LEU A 507 -9.58 0.96 -25.72
CA LEU A 507 -9.50 2.06 -24.77
C LEU A 507 -8.17 2.80 -24.88
N SER A 508 -8.22 4.12 -24.61
CA SER A 508 -6.99 4.89 -24.43
C SER A 508 -6.18 4.37 -23.23
N HIS A 509 -4.86 4.59 -23.26
CA HIS A 509 -3.94 4.20 -22.19
C HIS A 509 -4.45 4.58 -20.79
N ASP A 510 -4.83 5.85 -20.62
CA ASP A 510 -5.27 6.38 -19.32
C ASP A 510 -6.59 5.79 -18.85
N THR A 511 -7.55 5.60 -19.78
CA THR A 511 -8.85 5.03 -19.45
C THR A 511 -8.70 3.57 -19.03
N TRP A 512 -7.87 2.82 -19.75
CA TRP A 512 -7.56 1.43 -19.41
C TRP A 512 -6.84 1.33 -18.07
N THR A 513 -5.84 2.19 -17.83
CA THR A 513 -5.04 2.15 -16.59
C THR A 513 -5.87 2.54 -15.38
N ARG A 514 -6.77 3.54 -15.49
CA ARG A 514 -7.75 3.83 -14.43
C ARG A 514 -8.70 2.65 -14.19
N ARG A 515 -9.12 1.96 -15.26
CA ARG A 515 -10.05 0.82 -15.16
C ARG A 515 -9.45 -0.40 -14.48
N TYR A 516 -8.27 -0.83 -14.92
CA TYR A 516 -7.68 -2.11 -14.53
C TYR A 516 -6.52 -1.98 -13.54
N GLY A 517 -5.91 -0.79 -13.42
CA GLY A 517 -4.79 -0.53 -12.50
C GLY A 517 -5.13 -0.84 -11.04
N VAL A 518 -6.38 -0.55 -10.64
CA VAL A 518 -6.89 -0.84 -9.29
C VAL A 518 -6.99 -2.34 -8.96
N GLU A 519 -6.87 -3.21 -9.96
CA GLU A 519 -6.98 -4.66 -9.83
C GLU A 519 -5.63 -5.35 -9.62
N ILE A 520 -4.53 -4.59 -9.52
CA ILE A 520 -3.19 -5.17 -9.36
C ILE A 520 -3.08 -6.06 -8.11
N ASP A 521 -3.73 -5.69 -7.02
CA ASP A 521 -3.70 -6.47 -5.77
C ASP A 521 -4.55 -7.75 -5.87
N THR A 522 -5.63 -7.74 -6.66
CA THR A 522 -6.36 -8.94 -7.06
C THR A 522 -5.43 -9.91 -7.78
N VAL A 523 -4.66 -9.42 -8.75
CA VAL A 523 -3.73 -10.25 -9.54
C VAL A 523 -2.60 -10.80 -8.68
N ARG A 524 -1.98 -9.97 -7.82
CA ARG A 524 -0.96 -10.40 -6.85
C ARG A 524 -1.47 -11.52 -5.95
N ALA A 525 -2.64 -11.33 -5.35
CA ALA A 525 -3.25 -12.33 -4.46
C ALA A 525 -3.51 -13.65 -5.16
N ALA A 526 -4.02 -13.60 -6.41
CA ALA A 526 -4.26 -14.78 -7.23
C ALA A 526 -2.95 -15.51 -7.58
N LEU A 527 -1.89 -14.78 -7.95
CA LEU A 527 -0.58 -15.34 -8.27
C LEU A 527 0.13 -15.94 -7.04
N ASP A 528 0.08 -15.27 -5.89
CA ASP A 528 0.63 -15.77 -4.64
C ASP A 528 0.00 -17.11 -4.26
N TRP A 529 -1.33 -17.20 -4.32
CA TRP A 529 -2.01 -18.46 -4.07
C TRP A 529 -1.66 -19.51 -5.14
N ALA A 530 -1.73 -19.17 -6.42
CA ALA A 530 -1.52 -20.13 -7.51
C ALA A 530 -0.11 -20.73 -7.53
N TYR A 531 0.92 -19.97 -7.12
CA TYR A 531 2.29 -20.45 -6.98
C TYR A 531 2.64 -20.99 -5.58
N SER A 532 1.68 -21.01 -4.64
CA SER A 532 1.88 -21.62 -3.33
C SER A 532 1.92 -23.15 -3.41
N ALA A 533 2.34 -23.81 -2.32
CA ALA A 533 2.40 -25.28 -2.24
C ALA A 533 1.03 -25.97 -2.39
N GLN A 534 -0.05 -25.26 -2.07
CA GLN A 534 -1.44 -25.73 -2.19
C GLN A 534 -2.15 -25.09 -3.40
N GLY A 535 -1.40 -24.39 -4.24
CA GLY A 535 -1.91 -23.64 -5.38
C GLY A 535 -2.03 -24.46 -6.64
N ASN A 536 -2.62 -23.84 -7.66
CA ASN A 536 -2.63 -24.36 -9.01
C ASN A 536 -1.58 -23.66 -9.89
N ARG A 537 -0.41 -24.28 -10.03
CA ARG A 537 0.71 -23.73 -10.81
C ARG A 537 0.34 -23.45 -12.28
N GLN A 538 -0.51 -24.29 -12.88
CA GLN A 538 -0.98 -24.11 -14.25
C GLN A 538 -1.75 -22.80 -14.41
N LEU A 539 -2.68 -22.55 -13.49
CA LEU A 539 -3.43 -21.29 -13.43
C LEU A 539 -2.51 -20.10 -13.13
N GLY A 540 -1.48 -20.28 -12.29
CA GLY A 540 -0.47 -19.25 -12.03
C GLY A 540 0.28 -18.83 -13.28
N ILE A 541 0.65 -19.79 -14.14
CA ILE A 541 1.28 -19.51 -15.44
C ILE A 541 0.34 -18.73 -16.36
N GLU A 542 -0.94 -19.12 -16.43
CA GLU A 542 -1.94 -18.43 -17.26
C GLU A 542 -2.18 -16.99 -16.79
N LEU A 543 -2.33 -16.78 -15.47
CA LEU A 543 -2.44 -15.45 -14.87
C LEU A 543 -1.21 -14.60 -15.16
N THR A 544 0.00 -15.17 -15.05
CA THR A 544 1.26 -14.45 -15.32
C THR A 544 1.35 -13.99 -16.78
N LEU A 545 0.93 -14.84 -17.72
CA LEU A 545 0.93 -14.50 -19.14
C LEU A 545 -0.13 -13.45 -19.48
N LEU A 546 -1.35 -13.56 -18.96
CA LEU A 546 -2.44 -12.62 -19.25
C LEU A 546 -2.30 -11.27 -18.55
N SER A 547 -1.59 -11.21 -17.41
CA SER A 547 -1.39 -9.97 -16.66
C SER A 547 -0.28 -9.07 -17.21
N SER A 548 0.47 -9.50 -18.24
CA SER A 548 1.56 -8.71 -18.85
C SER A 548 1.23 -7.23 -19.07
N PRO A 549 0.10 -6.85 -19.71
CA PRO A 549 -0.21 -5.44 -19.97
C PRO A 549 -0.39 -4.61 -18.70
N LEU A 550 -0.87 -5.23 -17.62
CA LEU A 550 -1.12 -4.55 -16.34
C LEU A 550 0.20 -4.17 -15.68
N TRP A 551 1.14 -5.11 -15.59
CA TRP A 551 2.46 -4.85 -15.03
C TRP A 551 3.22 -3.81 -15.85
N LEU A 552 3.19 -3.90 -17.18
CA LEU A 552 3.90 -2.97 -18.05
C LEU A 552 3.32 -1.55 -17.98
N ARG A 553 1.98 -1.38 -17.98
CA ARG A 553 1.35 -0.04 -17.90
C ARG A 553 1.47 0.59 -16.51
N LEU A 554 1.44 -0.21 -15.44
CA LEU A 554 1.78 0.25 -14.09
C LEU A 554 3.30 0.37 -13.87
N SER A 555 4.08 0.02 -14.91
CA SER A 555 5.54 0.02 -14.91
C SER A 555 6.15 -0.94 -13.87
N LEU A 556 5.42 -1.92 -13.33
CA LEU A 556 5.90 -2.86 -12.31
C LEU A 556 6.77 -4.01 -12.91
N ILE A 557 7.79 -3.66 -13.70
CA ILE A 557 8.59 -4.59 -14.52
C ILE A 557 9.40 -5.57 -13.66
N GLY A 558 10.04 -5.08 -12.58
CA GLY A 558 10.84 -5.93 -11.69
C GLY A 558 10.00 -6.99 -10.98
N GLU A 559 8.84 -6.60 -10.47
CA GLU A 559 7.90 -7.53 -9.86
C GLU A 559 7.37 -8.54 -10.89
N TYR A 560 7.08 -8.09 -12.10
CA TYR A 560 6.64 -8.99 -13.17
C TYR A 560 7.70 -10.04 -13.52
N TYR A 561 8.97 -9.63 -13.55
CA TYR A 561 10.09 -10.54 -13.76
C TYR A 561 10.13 -11.66 -12.72
N ASP A 562 9.87 -11.35 -11.45
CA ASP A 562 9.84 -12.33 -10.38
C ASP A 562 8.70 -13.33 -10.57
N TRP A 563 7.51 -12.86 -10.97
CA TRP A 563 6.38 -13.73 -11.30
C TRP A 563 6.66 -14.67 -12.47
N VAL A 564 7.26 -14.15 -13.54
CA VAL A 564 7.68 -14.95 -14.70
C VAL A 564 8.69 -16.02 -14.28
N ASN A 565 9.66 -15.68 -13.43
CA ASN A 565 10.64 -16.63 -12.91
C ASN A 565 10.03 -17.71 -12.01
N ARG A 566 8.99 -17.39 -11.22
CA ARG A 566 8.23 -18.40 -10.45
C ARG A 566 7.50 -19.38 -11.36
N GLY A 567 7.03 -18.91 -12.52
CA GLY A 567 6.39 -19.75 -13.54
C GLY A 567 7.36 -20.69 -14.26
N LEU A 568 8.59 -20.25 -14.52
CA LEU A 568 9.59 -21.03 -15.25
C LEU A 568 10.02 -22.29 -14.47
N PRO A 569 10.28 -23.41 -15.16
CA PRO A 569 10.66 -24.66 -14.52
C PRO A 569 12.07 -24.56 -13.95
N ARG A 570 12.31 -25.15 -12.77
CA ARG A 570 13.69 -25.37 -12.27
C ARG A 570 14.34 -26.45 -13.14
N HIS A 571 15.68 -26.49 -13.21
CA HIS A 571 16.43 -27.41 -14.11
C HIS A 571 15.97 -28.89 -14.09
N VAL A 572 15.43 -29.37 -12.97
CA VAL A 572 14.93 -30.75 -12.80
C VAL A 572 13.52 -30.97 -13.41
N GLU A 573 12.74 -29.91 -13.60
CA GLU A 573 11.33 -29.92 -14.05
C GLU A 573 11.17 -29.60 -15.56
N VAL A 574 12.27 -29.27 -16.25
CA VAL A 574 12.26 -28.79 -17.66
C VAL A 574 11.63 -29.81 -18.62
N GLN A 575 11.71 -31.10 -18.31
CA GLN A 575 11.14 -32.17 -19.13
C GLN A 575 9.63 -32.41 -18.90
N GLN A 576 9.05 -31.85 -17.83
CA GLN A 576 7.64 -32.07 -17.45
C GLN A 576 6.71 -30.93 -17.87
N MET A 577 7.25 -29.75 -18.17
CA MET A 577 6.45 -28.59 -18.59
C MET A 577 6.05 -28.70 -20.06
N ASP A 578 4.81 -28.33 -20.37
CA ASP A 578 4.35 -28.19 -21.74
C ASP A 578 5.20 -27.17 -22.51
N ARG A 579 5.65 -27.56 -23.71
CA ARG A 579 6.56 -26.73 -24.53
C ARG A 579 5.93 -25.40 -24.90
N ARG A 580 4.61 -25.35 -25.16
CA ARG A 580 3.93 -24.12 -25.55
C ARG A 580 3.89 -23.13 -24.39
N GLN A 581 3.67 -23.61 -23.17
CA GLN A 581 3.75 -22.74 -21.98
C GLN A 581 5.17 -22.25 -21.71
N ARG A 582 6.17 -23.14 -21.81
CA ARG A 582 7.58 -22.78 -21.64
C ARG A 582 7.99 -21.69 -22.63
N MET A 583 7.66 -21.87 -23.90
CA MET A 583 7.90 -20.89 -24.96
C MET A 583 7.28 -19.53 -24.65
N ARG A 584 6.02 -19.48 -24.21
CA ARG A 584 5.32 -18.22 -23.87
C ARG A 584 5.96 -17.51 -22.67
N LEU A 585 6.30 -18.24 -21.60
CA LEU A 585 6.98 -17.65 -20.44
C LEU A 585 8.38 -17.16 -20.77
N LEU A 586 9.16 -17.95 -21.53
CA LEU A 586 10.49 -17.56 -21.96
C LEU A 586 10.44 -16.33 -22.89
N THR A 587 9.42 -16.21 -23.74
CA THR A 587 9.22 -15.02 -24.58
C THR A 587 9.02 -13.78 -23.74
N VAL A 588 8.17 -13.84 -22.72
CA VAL A 588 7.99 -12.74 -21.76
C VAL A 588 9.27 -12.47 -20.96
N SER A 589 9.97 -13.51 -20.52
CA SER A 589 11.22 -13.38 -19.76
C SER A 589 12.31 -12.68 -20.58
N GLY A 590 12.53 -13.14 -21.83
CA GLY A 590 13.47 -12.54 -22.76
C GLY A 590 13.11 -11.09 -23.07
N SER A 591 11.82 -10.80 -23.10
CA SER A 591 11.29 -9.46 -23.29
C SER A 591 11.65 -8.51 -22.13
N ILE A 592 11.31 -8.90 -20.90
CA ILE A 592 11.63 -8.12 -19.69
C ILE A 592 13.14 -7.96 -19.51
N LEU A 593 13.91 -9.02 -19.76
CA LEU A 593 15.37 -8.99 -19.66
C LEU A 593 15.97 -7.94 -20.59
N MET A 594 15.49 -7.86 -21.83
CA MET A 594 15.99 -6.87 -22.78
C MET A 594 15.70 -5.43 -22.33
N LEU A 595 14.48 -5.14 -21.84
CA LEU A 595 14.13 -3.81 -21.34
C LEU A 595 14.91 -3.40 -20.08
N THR A 596 15.26 -4.38 -19.23
CA THR A 596 15.82 -4.12 -17.90
C THR A 596 17.35 -4.12 -17.93
N TYR A 597 17.94 -5.11 -18.58
CA TYR A 597 19.38 -5.39 -18.55
C TYR A 597 20.05 -5.27 -19.92
N GLY A 598 19.28 -5.16 -21.01
CA GLY A 598 19.84 -5.13 -22.36
C GLY A 598 20.31 -6.50 -22.86
N ALA A 599 21.22 -6.48 -23.85
CA ALA A 599 21.80 -7.68 -24.46
C ALA A 599 22.81 -8.38 -23.53
N GLY A 600 22.91 -9.71 -23.64
CA GLY A 600 23.77 -10.52 -22.77
C GLY A 600 23.52 -12.03 -22.87
N GLN A 601 24.40 -12.84 -22.26
CA GLN A 601 24.34 -14.30 -22.41
C GLN A 601 23.01 -14.91 -21.96
N LYS A 602 22.50 -14.48 -20.80
CA LYS A 602 21.22 -14.95 -20.28
C LYS A 602 20.06 -14.66 -21.24
N MET A 603 20.08 -13.49 -21.90
CA MET A 603 19.09 -13.12 -22.90
C MET A 603 19.20 -14.02 -24.13
N ARG A 604 20.42 -14.27 -24.62
CA ARG A 604 20.67 -15.16 -25.77
C ARG A 604 20.13 -16.56 -25.52
N ASP A 605 20.44 -17.13 -24.37
CA ASP A 605 20.01 -18.48 -24.00
C ASP A 605 18.48 -18.58 -24.00
N VAL A 606 17.79 -17.57 -23.46
CA VAL A 606 16.34 -17.50 -23.45
C VAL A 606 15.76 -17.45 -24.86
N TRP A 607 16.24 -16.54 -25.72
CA TRP A 607 15.70 -16.41 -27.09
C TRP A 607 16.04 -17.60 -27.98
N GLN A 608 17.19 -18.25 -27.78
CA GLN A 608 17.51 -19.51 -28.44
C GLN A 608 16.51 -20.60 -28.05
N GLN A 609 16.21 -20.74 -26.76
CA GLN A 609 15.25 -21.74 -26.28
C GLN A 609 13.82 -21.47 -26.79
N VAL A 610 13.40 -20.20 -26.87
CA VAL A 610 12.13 -19.81 -27.51
C VAL A 610 12.10 -20.27 -28.96
N GLY A 611 13.19 -20.06 -29.70
CA GLY A 611 13.31 -20.47 -31.11
C GLY A 611 13.22 -21.98 -31.28
N GLU A 612 13.91 -22.75 -30.45
CA GLU A 612 13.86 -24.22 -30.46
C GLU A 612 12.45 -24.75 -30.17
N ASP A 613 11.75 -24.16 -29.19
CA ASP A 613 10.37 -24.55 -28.87
C ASP A 613 9.39 -24.16 -29.97
N ALA A 614 9.53 -22.96 -30.52
CA ALA A 614 8.69 -22.47 -31.61
C ALA A 614 8.92 -23.26 -32.92
N GLU A 615 10.14 -23.73 -33.16
CA GLU A 615 10.44 -24.66 -34.25
C GLU A 615 9.70 -25.98 -34.04
N ALA A 616 9.85 -26.58 -32.86
CA ALA A 616 9.21 -27.86 -32.54
C ALA A 616 7.67 -27.83 -32.53
N LEU A 617 7.07 -26.65 -32.29
CA LEU A 617 5.61 -26.46 -32.21
C LEU A 617 4.97 -25.92 -33.49
N ASP A 618 5.76 -25.64 -34.54
CA ASP A 618 5.32 -24.94 -35.76
C ASP A 618 4.65 -23.57 -35.49
N ASP A 619 5.20 -22.81 -34.53
CA ASP A 619 4.69 -21.50 -34.12
C ASP A 619 5.47 -20.36 -34.80
N SER A 620 4.98 -19.89 -35.94
CA SER A 620 5.66 -18.84 -36.74
C SER A 620 5.81 -17.51 -36.00
N GLU A 621 4.86 -17.17 -35.13
CA GLU A 621 4.85 -15.92 -34.36
C GLU A 621 6.02 -15.87 -33.36
N HIS A 622 6.20 -16.93 -32.58
CA HIS A 622 7.30 -17.03 -31.61
C HIS A 622 8.65 -17.27 -32.28
N ARG A 623 8.69 -17.92 -33.46
CA ARG A 623 9.92 -17.96 -34.29
C ARG A 623 10.36 -16.56 -34.70
N LEU A 624 9.45 -15.69 -35.15
CA LEU A 624 9.77 -14.30 -35.46
C LEU A 624 10.26 -13.54 -34.22
N ARG A 625 9.62 -13.71 -33.05
CA ARG A 625 10.07 -13.08 -31.80
C ARG A 625 11.49 -13.53 -31.39
N SER A 626 11.79 -14.83 -31.50
CA SER A 626 13.14 -15.35 -31.27
C SER A 626 14.18 -14.74 -32.21
N LEU A 627 13.89 -14.67 -33.52
CA LEU A 627 14.78 -14.04 -34.49
C LEU A 627 15.01 -12.56 -34.17
N TRP A 628 13.96 -11.84 -33.77
CA TRP A 628 14.08 -10.45 -33.35
C TRP A 628 14.98 -10.28 -32.11
N GLY A 629 14.79 -11.11 -31.08
CA GLY A 629 15.58 -11.07 -29.86
C GLY A 629 17.07 -11.36 -30.11
N LEU A 630 17.36 -12.39 -30.92
CA LEU A 630 18.73 -12.75 -31.33
C LEU A 630 19.37 -11.66 -32.20
N TRP A 631 18.60 -11.06 -33.12
CA TRP A 631 19.07 -9.94 -33.93
C TRP A 631 19.47 -8.74 -33.08
N ASN A 632 18.66 -8.39 -32.07
CA ASN A 632 18.95 -7.25 -31.21
C ASN A 632 20.25 -7.46 -30.41
N ASP A 633 20.48 -8.67 -29.91
CA ASP A 633 21.74 -9.00 -29.22
C ASP A 633 22.95 -8.91 -30.15
N LEU A 634 22.85 -9.44 -31.38
CA LEU A 634 23.91 -9.31 -32.37
C LEU A 634 24.20 -7.83 -32.69
N CYS A 635 23.18 -6.98 -32.81
CA CYS A 635 23.39 -5.54 -32.97
C CYS A 635 24.09 -4.92 -31.76
N CYS A 636 23.70 -5.26 -30.54
CA CYS A 636 24.34 -4.76 -29.32
C CYS A 636 25.77 -5.27 -29.14
N CYS A 637 26.10 -6.45 -29.69
CA CYS A 637 27.45 -7.02 -29.73
C CYS A 637 28.31 -6.52 -30.89
N ASN A 638 27.79 -5.59 -31.69
CA ASN A 638 28.38 -5.04 -32.90
C ASN A 638 28.66 -6.11 -33.98
N ARG A 639 27.93 -7.24 -33.99
CA ARG A 639 28.06 -8.32 -34.99
C ARG A 639 27.04 -8.12 -36.12
N HIS A 640 27.16 -7.00 -36.83
CA HIS A 640 26.12 -6.51 -37.73
C HIS A 640 25.91 -7.37 -38.99
N ALA A 641 26.98 -7.97 -39.52
CA ALA A 641 26.88 -8.89 -40.66
C ALA A 641 26.03 -10.14 -40.35
N GLU A 642 26.16 -10.70 -39.14
CA GLU A 642 25.33 -11.80 -38.67
C GLU A 642 23.90 -11.34 -38.37
N ALA A 643 23.74 -10.14 -37.79
CA ALA A 643 22.44 -9.53 -37.60
C ALA A 643 21.69 -9.36 -38.94
N GLN A 644 22.38 -8.97 -40.01
CA GLN A 644 21.80 -8.88 -41.36
C GLN A 644 21.26 -10.23 -41.84
N GLN A 645 21.97 -11.33 -41.60
CA GLN A 645 21.50 -12.67 -41.96
C GLN A 645 20.22 -13.04 -41.19
N ILE A 646 20.13 -12.69 -39.90
CA ILE A 646 18.91 -12.90 -39.10
C ILE A 646 17.75 -12.04 -39.63
N ALA A 647 18.00 -10.79 -40.03
CA ALA A 647 16.98 -9.93 -40.62
C ALA A 647 16.41 -10.50 -41.93
N GLU A 648 17.25 -11.08 -42.79
CA GLU A 648 16.80 -11.74 -44.02
C GLU A 648 15.99 -13.02 -43.73
N ARG A 649 16.39 -13.81 -42.73
CA ARG A 649 15.61 -14.96 -42.26
C ARG A 649 14.24 -14.54 -41.71
N PHE A 650 14.20 -13.45 -40.96
CA PHE A 650 12.96 -12.87 -40.44
C PHE A 650 12.03 -12.46 -41.59
N LEU A 651 12.55 -11.74 -42.59
CA LEU A 651 11.78 -11.32 -43.77
C LEU A 651 11.30 -12.50 -44.62
N ALA A 652 12.09 -13.57 -44.74
CA ALA A 652 11.68 -14.77 -45.44
C ALA A 652 10.49 -15.46 -44.76
N LEU A 653 10.51 -15.55 -43.42
CA LEU A 653 9.42 -16.12 -42.63
C LEU A 653 8.18 -15.21 -42.60
N GLY A 654 8.37 -13.89 -42.56
CA GLY A 654 7.29 -12.89 -42.56
C GLY A 654 6.48 -12.81 -43.86
N LYS A 655 6.81 -13.61 -44.89
CA LYS A 655 5.98 -13.81 -46.09
C LYS A 655 4.78 -14.71 -45.84
N ASP A 656 4.72 -15.39 -44.69
CA ASP A 656 3.55 -16.14 -44.27
C ASP A 656 2.37 -15.18 -44.04
N PRO A 657 1.21 -15.38 -44.71
CA PRO A 657 0.03 -14.54 -44.54
C PRO A 657 -0.44 -14.39 -43.09
N ARG A 658 -0.10 -15.34 -42.21
CA ARG A 658 -0.47 -15.33 -40.78
C ARG A 658 0.25 -14.25 -39.96
N VAL A 659 1.36 -13.71 -40.45
CA VAL A 659 2.25 -12.77 -39.74
C VAL A 659 2.70 -11.59 -40.62
N ALA A 660 1.88 -11.25 -41.62
CA ALA A 660 2.20 -10.23 -42.62
C ALA A 660 2.32 -8.80 -42.05
N ASP A 661 1.84 -8.55 -40.83
CA ASP A 661 1.97 -7.29 -40.09
C ASP A 661 3.40 -7.06 -39.56
N CYS A 662 4.26 -8.09 -39.55
CA CYS A 662 5.65 -8.00 -39.10
C CYS A 662 6.62 -7.44 -40.15
N LEU A 663 6.16 -7.10 -41.36
CA LEU A 663 7.00 -6.61 -42.45
C LEU A 663 7.73 -5.30 -42.11
N LEU A 664 7.10 -4.39 -41.38
CA LEU A 664 7.74 -3.14 -40.94
C LEU A 664 8.97 -3.46 -40.09
N LEU A 665 8.83 -4.38 -39.13
CA LEU A 665 9.90 -4.78 -38.23
C LEU A 665 11.06 -5.42 -39.00
N GLY A 666 10.79 -6.41 -39.84
CA GLY A 666 11.84 -7.09 -40.62
C GLY A 666 12.62 -6.12 -41.51
N LYS A 667 11.93 -5.18 -42.17
CA LYS A 667 12.59 -4.16 -43.00
C LYS A 667 13.40 -3.17 -42.17
N ARG A 668 12.93 -2.81 -40.98
CA ARG A 668 13.67 -1.98 -40.01
C ARG A 668 14.92 -2.71 -39.50
N MET A 669 14.84 -4.00 -39.20
CA MET A 669 15.99 -4.82 -38.79
C MET A 669 17.08 -4.79 -39.87
N ARG A 670 16.69 -5.01 -41.13
CA ARG A 670 17.59 -4.91 -42.29
C ARG A 670 18.20 -3.51 -42.44
N ALA A 671 17.38 -2.46 -42.32
CA ALA A 671 17.87 -1.08 -42.39
C ALA A 671 18.87 -0.75 -41.28
N THR A 672 18.61 -1.23 -40.06
CA THR A 672 19.47 -1.00 -38.89
C THR A 672 20.81 -1.71 -39.04
N SER A 673 20.80 -2.98 -39.46
CA SER A 673 22.03 -3.74 -39.73
C SER A 673 22.87 -3.07 -40.83
N ALA A 674 22.24 -2.65 -41.94
CA ALA A 674 22.91 -1.93 -43.03
C ALA A 674 23.51 -0.60 -42.55
N PHE A 675 22.78 0.15 -41.72
CA PHE A 675 23.26 1.41 -41.13
C PHE A 675 24.57 1.22 -40.36
N TYR A 676 24.62 0.24 -39.45
CA TYR A 676 25.82 -0.01 -38.66
C TYR A 676 26.99 -0.55 -39.49
N MET A 677 26.70 -1.30 -40.55
CA MET A 677 27.70 -1.76 -41.54
C MET A 677 28.18 -0.65 -42.49
N GLY A 678 27.70 0.58 -42.35
CA GLY A 678 28.12 1.70 -43.20
C GLY A 678 27.45 1.72 -44.58
N ASP A 679 26.45 0.88 -44.88
CA ASP A 679 25.68 0.97 -46.12
C ASP A 679 24.53 1.99 -45.97
N MET A 680 24.85 3.29 -46.00
CA MET A 680 23.85 4.35 -45.81
C MET A 680 22.80 4.40 -46.92
N GLN A 681 23.17 4.00 -48.15
CA GLN A 681 22.23 3.97 -49.27
C GLN A 681 21.21 2.83 -49.10
N GLY A 682 21.67 1.62 -48.82
CA GLY A 682 20.80 0.47 -48.53
C GLY A 682 19.97 0.67 -47.28
N ALA A 683 20.54 1.24 -46.21
CA ALA A 683 19.82 1.61 -45.00
C ALA A 683 18.69 2.61 -45.29
N GLY A 684 18.97 3.66 -46.07
CA GLY A 684 18.00 4.67 -46.49
C GLY A 684 16.85 4.10 -47.34
N GLN A 685 17.16 3.18 -48.25
CA GLN A 685 16.12 2.49 -49.03
C GLN A 685 15.26 1.61 -48.10
N ALA A 686 15.88 0.75 -47.30
CA ALA A 686 15.17 -0.20 -46.45
C ALA A 686 14.30 0.49 -45.39
N ILE A 687 14.73 1.61 -44.82
CA ILE A 687 13.93 2.33 -43.80
C ILE A 687 12.70 3.01 -44.41
N ASN A 688 12.81 3.53 -45.63
CA ASN A 688 11.65 4.09 -46.33
C ASN A 688 10.66 2.98 -46.74
N GLU A 689 11.16 1.82 -47.16
CA GLU A 689 10.33 0.63 -47.40
C GLU A 689 9.62 0.13 -46.13
N ALA A 690 10.26 0.27 -44.97
CA ALA A 690 9.68 -0.08 -43.66
C ALA A 690 8.54 0.89 -43.30
N LEU A 691 8.76 2.20 -43.41
CA LEU A 691 7.77 3.23 -43.07
C LEU A 691 6.55 3.24 -44.01
N GLY A 692 6.72 2.76 -45.24
CA GLY A 692 5.65 2.53 -46.21
C GLY A 692 4.93 1.19 -46.06
N ALA A 693 5.39 0.28 -45.20
CA ALA A 693 4.71 -0.98 -44.95
C ALA A 693 3.45 -0.77 -44.09
N PRO A 694 2.42 -1.61 -44.24
CA PRO A 694 1.28 -1.63 -43.32
C PRO A 694 1.76 -1.83 -41.88
N SER A 695 1.10 -1.16 -40.94
CA SER A 695 1.35 -1.31 -39.49
C SER A 695 0.07 -1.71 -38.77
N CYS A 696 0.14 -2.68 -37.86
CA CYS A 696 -0.96 -2.97 -36.94
C CYS A 696 -0.80 -2.11 -35.68
N LEU A 697 -1.82 -1.32 -35.32
CA LEU A 697 -1.73 -0.38 -34.17
C LEU A 697 -1.74 -1.08 -32.80
N ALA A 698 -2.19 -2.34 -32.73
CA ALA A 698 -2.58 -2.96 -31.47
C ALA A 698 -1.60 -4.00 -30.88
N SER A 699 -0.78 -4.67 -31.71
CA SER A 699 0.08 -5.80 -31.27
C SER A 699 1.53 -5.44 -30.91
N HIS A 700 2.06 -4.29 -31.34
CA HIS A 700 3.51 -4.06 -31.29
C HIS A 700 4.07 -3.60 -29.93
N ILE A 701 3.25 -3.02 -29.06
CA ILE A 701 3.68 -2.48 -27.75
C ILE A 701 3.81 -3.59 -26.70
N VAL A 702 3.00 -4.65 -26.80
CA VAL A 702 3.04 -5.78 -25.86
C VAL A 702 4.10 -6.82 -26.26
N ASP A 703 4.39 -6.95 -27.55
CA ASP A 703 5.19 -8.07 -28.07
C ASP A 703 6.65 -7.73 -28.40
N MET A 704 6.97 -6.47 -28.70
CA MET A 704 8.27 -6.07 -29.29
C MET A 704 8.89 -4.82 -28.63
N HIS A 705 8.50 -4.53 -27.38
CA HIS A 705 9.10 -3.54 -26.46
C HIS A 705 8.89 -2.07 -26.80
N PHE A 706 8.72 -1.72 -28.07
CA PHE A 706 8.62 -0.35 -28.54
C PHE A 706 7.67 -0.25 -29.73
N ASP A 707 7.07 0.92 -29.93
CA ASP A 707 6.41 1.23 -31.20
C ASP A 707 7.44 1.18 -32.36
N GLN A 708 7.18 0.30 -33.31
CA GLN A 708 8.13 0.01 -34.38
C GLN A 708 8.21 1.12 -35.43
N ARG A 709 7.14 1.93 -35.58
CA ARG A 709 7.11 3.05 -36.51
C ARG A 709 7.92 4.22 -35.96
N ILE A 710 7.77 4.54 -34.68
CA ILE A 710 8.60 5.52 -33.95
C ILE A 710 10.06 5.07 -33.97
N ALA A 711 10.34 3.78 -33.70
CA ALA A 711 11.70 3.25 -33.79
C ALA A 711 12.29 3.35 -35.21
N ALA A 712 11.48 3.16 -36.26
CA ALA A 712 11.93 3.34 -37.64
C ALA A 712 12.22 4.82 -37.97
N GLN A 713 11.40 5.75 -37.47
CA GLN A 713 11.64 7.19 -37.60
C GLN A 713 12.91 7.64 -36.86
N SER A 714 13.18 7.05 -35.68
CA SER A 714 14.42 7.26 -34.92
C SER A 714 15.66 6.90 -35.76
N LEU A 715 15.65 5.76 -36.45
CA LEU A 715 16.75 5.37 -37.34
C LEU A 715 16.82 6.28 -38.57
N LYS A 716 15.67 6.65 -39.16
CA LYS A 716 15.61 7.55 -40.32
C LYS A 716 16.29 8.89 -40.02
N ALA A 717 16.08 9.45 -38.84
CA ALA A 717 16.75 10.69 -38.43
C ALA A 717 18.28 10.55 -38.37
N LEU A 718 18.80 9.43 -37.89
CA LEU A 718 20.24 9.15 -37.89
C LEU A 718 20.81 8.99 -39.30
N ILE A 719 20.10 8.28 -40.18
CA ILE A 719 20.48 8.14 -41.59
C ILE A 719 20.54 9.51 -42.27
N GLN A 720 19.50 10.34 -42.10
CA GLN A 720 19.47 11.71 -42.63
C GLN A 720 20.64 12.55 -42.12
N LEU A 721 20.96 12.45 -40.84
CA LEU A 721 22.10 13.15 -40.26
C LEU A 721 23.40 12.72 -40.94
N LEU A 722 23.67 11.42 -41.04
CA LEU A 722 24.92 10.92 -41.63
C LEU A 722 25.02 11.15 -43.14
N GLN A 723 23.89 11.23 -43.84
CA GLN A 723 23.81 11.68 -45.24
C GLN A 723 24.02 13.20 -45.41
N GLY A 724 24.12 13.96 -44.31
CA GLY A 724 24.41 15.40 -44.33
C GLY A 724 23.18 16.31 -44.24
N ASP A 725 21.96 15.75 -44.16
CA ASP A 725 20.70 16.49 -44.08
C ASP A 725 20.35 16.89 -42.64
N ILE A 726 21.25 17.62 -41.97
CA ILE A 726 21.18 17.96 -40.53
C ILE A 726 19.82 18.59 -40.17
N GLY A 727 19.33 19.54 -40.98
CA GLY A 727 18.06 20.23 -40.71
C GLY A 727 16.85 19.29 -40.73
N GLN A 728 16.77 18.38 -41.71
CA GLN A 728 15.70 17.38 -41.80
C GLN A 728 15.80 16.32 -40.70
N ALA A 729 17.02 15.92 -40.32
CA ALA A 729 17.25 15.04 -39.19
C ALA A 729 16.68 15.64 -37.90
N MET A 730 16.96 16.92 -37.62
CA MET A 730 16.47 17.60 -36.41
C MET A 730 14.94 17.73 -36.38
N LEU A 731 14.31 18.04 -37.51
CA LEU A 731 12.84 18.10 -37.62
C LEU A 731 12.20 16.73 -37.39
N THR A 732 12.79 15.68 -37.97
CA THR A 732 12.32 14.30 -37.78
C THR A 732 12.43 13.87 -36.32
N LEU A 733 13.51 14.22 -35.63
CA LEU A 733 13.68 13.94 -34.20
C LEU A 733 12.63 14.63 -33.33
N ASP A 734 12.41 15.93 -33.52
CA ASP A 734 11.45 16.69 -32.72
C ASP A 734 10.02 16.12 -32.89
N SER A 735 9.61 15.87 -34.14
CA SER A 735 8.29 15.27 -34.42
C SER A 735 8.15 13.85 -33.86
N ASN A 736 9.21 13.03 -33.95
CA ASN A 736 9.17 11.66 -33.46
C ASN A 736 9.09 11.60 -31.92
N LEU A 737 9.77 12.51 -31.22
CA LEU A 737 9.68 12.62 -29.77
C LEU A 737 8.31 13.10 -29.30
N GLU A 738 7.68 14.04 -30.01
CA GLU A 738 6.29 14.44 -29.71
C GLU A 738 5.33 13.24 -29.81
N GLN A 739 5.50 12.40 -30.82
CA GLN A 739 4.72 11.16 -30.98
C GLN A 739 5.01 10.14 -29.87
N ALA A 740 6.28 9.96 -29.50
CA ALA A 740 6.67 9.04 -28.42
C ALA A 740 6.10 9.48 -27.05
N VAL A 741 6.08 10.79 -26.77
CA VAL A 741 5.46 11.34 -25.56
C VAL A 741 3.95 11.15 -25.60
N ALA A 742 3.30 11.45 -26.73
CA ALA A 742 1.85 11.29 -26.89
C ALA A 742 1.39 9.84 -26.71
N LEU A 743 2.23 8.87 -27.09
CA LEU A 743 1.94 7.45 -26.92
C LEU A 743 1.85 7.02 -25.44
N SER A 744 2.40 7.81 -24.51
CA SER A 744 2.43 7.51 -23.07
C SER A 744 3.04 6.14 -22.76
N HIS A 745 4.03 5.71 -23.54
CA HIS A 745 4.71 4.43 -23.39
C HIS A 745 6.20 4.64 -23.06
N PRO A 746 6.62 4.47 -21.78
CA PRO A 746 7.96 4.84 -21.33
C PRO A 746 9.10 4.19 -22.12
N ALA A 747 9.01 2.91 -22.40
CA ALA A 747 10.05 2.18 -23.13
C ALA A 747 10.31 2.78 -24.52
N THR A 748 9.25 3.18 -25.25
CA THR A 748 9.39 3.81 -26.58
C THR A 748 10.07 5.17 -26.50
N LEU A 749 9.77 5.94 -25.45
CA LEU A 749 10.43 7.21 -25.19
C LEU A 749 11.92 6.99 -24.87
N TRP A 750 12.25 6.05 -23.99
CA TRP A 750 13.63 5.71 -23.62
C TRP A 750 14.45 5.29 -24.84
N TYR A 751 13.92 4.39 -25.67
CA TYR A 751 14.56 3.96 -26.92
C TYR A 751 14.84 5.15 -27.86
N THR A 752 13.85 6.02 -28.07
CA THR A 752 13.96 7.17 -28.97
C THR A 752 14.99 8.18 -28.49
N LEU A 753 15.01 8.46 -27.18
CA LEU A 753 15.98 9.37 -26.57
C LEU A 753 17.41 8.80 -26.64
N THR A 754 17.59 7.55 -26.24
CA THR A 754 18.92 6.93 -26.07
C THR A 754 19.57 6.48 -27.37
N LEU A 755 18.82 5.85 -28.28
CA LEU A 755 19.40 5.30 -29.50
C LEU A 755 19.35 6.25 -30.70
N SER A 756 18.73 7.42 -30.57
CA SER A 756 18.63 8.38 -31.69
C SER A 756 18.80 9.82 -31.26
N ALA A 757 17.91 10.40 -30.45
CA ALA A 757 17.89 11.85 -30.23
C ALA A 757 19.14 12.39 -29.52
N ILE A 758 19.58 11.74 -28.43
CA ILE A 758 20.79 12.15 -27.70
C ILE A 758 22.04 11.92 -28.56
N PRO A 759 22.29 10.73 -29.14
CA PRO A 759 23.40 10.52 -30.06
C PRO A 759 23.46 11.52 -31.22
N ALA A 760 22.34 11.76 -31.89
CA ALA A 760 22.25 12.69 -33.02
C ALA A 760 22.60 14.12 -32.61
N THR A 761 22.12 14.58 -31.45
CA THR A 761 22.40 15.94 -30.98
C THR A 761 23.83 16.13 -30.51
N ILE A 762 24.45 15.10 -29.92
CA ILE A 762 25.88 15.08 -29.58
C ILE A 762 26.72 15.15 -30.87
N MET A 763 26.44 14.29 -31.85
CA MET A 763 27.14 14.28 -33.15
C MET A 763 27.02 15.63 -33.89
N ALA A 764 25.82 16.23 -33.85
CA ALA A 764 25.57 17.54 -34.47
C ALA A 764 26.11 18.73 -33.65
N GLY A 765 26.61 18.52 -32.42
CA GLY A 765 27.11 19.58 -31.54
C GLY A 765 26.03 20.49 -30.94
N THR A 766 24.78 20.04 -30.87
CA THR A 766 23.63 20.83 -30.39
C THR A 766 23.38 20.64 -28.88
N LEU A 767 24.34 21.02 -28.04
CA LEU A 767 24.38 20.68 -26.61
C LEU A 767 23.14 21.11 -25.81
N HIS A 768 22.48 22.21 -26.18
CA HIS A 768 21.23 22.64 -25.54
C HIS A 768 20.08 21.63 -25.74
N LYS A 769 19.98 21.00 -26.92
CA LYS A 769 19.02 19.92 -27.17
C LYS A 769 19.43 18.65 -26.46
N THR A 770 20.73 18.34 -26.43
CA THR A 770 21.28 17.20 -25.66
C THR A 770 20.86 17.29 -24.19
N ARG A 771 21.05 18.45 -23.54
CA ARG A 771 20.59 18.69 -22.17
C ARG A 771 19.09 18.47 -22.02
N ARG A 772 18.28 19.09 -22.89
CA ARG A 772 16.81 18.95 -22.85
C ARG A 772 16.35 17.49 -22.92
N PHE A 773 16.92 16.71 -23.85
CA PHE A 773 16.57 15.31 -24.04
C PHE A 773 17.07 14.43 -22.91
N LEU A 774 18.23 14.74 -22.34
CA LEU A 774 18.76 14.05 -21.17
C LEU A 774 17.91 14.30 -19.92
N ASP A 775 17.46 15.54 -19.69
CA ASP A 775 16.54 15.87 -18.60
C ASP A 775 15.21 15.12 -18.74
N GLN A 776 14.67 15.02 -19.96
CA GLN A 776 13.48 14.21 -20.25
C GLN A 776 13.70 12.72 -19.96
N LEU A 777 14.86 12.16 -20.35
CA LEU A 777 15.21 10.78 -20.04
C LEU A 777 15.22 10.56 -18.52
N LYS A 778 15.95 11.40 -17.77
CA LYS A 778 16.06 11.32 -16.30
C LYS A 778 14.71 11.45 -15.59
N GLN A 779 13.87 12.38 -16.02
CA GLN A 779 12.51 12.52 -15.46
C GLN A 779 11.65 11.28 -15.72
N SER A 780 11.76 10.70 -16.92
CA SER A 780 10.99 9.52 -17.30
C SER A 780 11.48 8.23 -16.61
N THR A 781 12.76 8.15 -16.23
CA THR A 781 13.35 6.98 -15.54
C THR A 781 13.38 7.15 -14.01
N ALA A 782 13.16 8.36 -13.48
CA ALA A 782 13.21 8.64 -12.03
C ALA A 782 12.29 7.74 -11.19
N ARG A 783 11.17 7.29 -11.75
CA ARG A 783 10.22 6.39 -11.07
C ARG A 783 10.74 4.95 -11.00
N GLN A 784 11.59 4.55 -11.95
CA GLN A 784 12.12 3.20 -12.15
C GLN A 784 13.49 3.23 -12.81
N PRO A 785 14.58 3.29 -12.03
CA PRO A 785 15.91 3.18 -12.59
C PRO A 785 16.16 1.73 -13.02
N LEU A 786 15.80 1.38 -14.26
CA LEU A 786 16.25 0.11 -14.85
C LEU A 786 17.74 0.23 -15.18
N PRO A 787 18.55 -0.82 -14.93
CA PRO A 787 20.00 -0.77 -15.04
C PRO A 787 20.52 -0.20 -16.37
N ILE A 788 20.06 -0.71 -17.52
CA ILE A 788 20.60 -0.29 -18.82
C ILE A 788 20.34 1.20 -19.13
N TRP A 789 19.15 1.71 -18.83
CA TRP A 789 18.81 3.12 -19.10
C TRP A 789 19.52 4.07 -18.14
N ARG A 790 19.72 3.65 -16.89
CA ARG A 790 20.52 4.39 -15.91
C ARG A 790 21.97 4.49 -16.38
N ASP A 791 22.58 3.38 -16.76
CA ASP A 791 23.98 3.33 -17.15
C ASP A 791 24.22 4.15 -18.43
N LEU A 792 23.30 4.08 -19.42
CA LEU A 792 23.33 4.95 -20.61
C LEU A 792 23.12 6.44 -20.27
N SER A 793 22.21 6.77 -19.35
CA SER A 793 22.01 8.15 -18.88
C SER A 793 23.30 8.71 -18.28
N LEU A 794 23.98 7.93 -17.44
CA LEU A 794 25.26 8.31 -16.85
C LEU A 794 26.34 8.56 -17.91
N CYS A 795 26.42 7.70 -18.94
CA CYS A 795 27.31 7.95 -20.08
C CYS A 795 27.01 9.29 -20.76
N PHE A 796 25.74 9.57 -21.06
CA PHE A 796 25.36 10.83 -21.74
C PHE A 796 25.56 12.07 -20.87
N GLU A 797 25.31 11.99 -19.57
CA GLU A 797 25.62 13.05 -18.59
C GLU A 797 27.11 13.36 -18.58
N SER A 798 27.93 12.33 -18.54
CA SER A 798 29.39 12.46 -18.52
C SER A 798 29.91 13.06 -19.84
N ILE A 799 29.37 12.62 -20.98
CA ILE A 799 29.71 13.18 -22.30
C ILE A 799 29.30 14.65 -22.39
N LEU A 800 28.11 15.01 -21.90
CA LEU A 800 27.66 16.40 -21.88
C LEU A 800 28.60 17.27 -21.03
N ALA A 801 29.02 16.81 -19.85
CA ALA A 801 29.99 17.52 -19.01
C ALA A 801 31.33 17.73 -19.73
N ILE A 802 31.87 16.69 -20.39
CA ILE A 802 33.09 16.79 -21.20
C ILE A 802 32.92 17.85 -22.30
N ARG A 803 31.81 17.80 -23.04
CA ARG A 803 31.52 18.72 -24.15
C ARG A 803 31.29 20.16 -23.70
N GLU A 804 30.93 20.38 -22.44
CA GLU A 804 30.74 21.70 -21.83
C GLU A 804 31.99 22.24 -21.13
N GLY A 805 33.11 21.49 -21.19
CA GLY A 805 34.41 21.91 -20.67
C GLY A 805 34.72 21.43 -19.26
N ASP A 806 33.86 20.60 -18.65
CA ASP A 806 34.12 19.96 -17.35
C ASP A 806 34.61 18.51 -17.53
N ALA A 807 35.74 18.35 -18.21
CA ALA A 807 36.34 17.04 -18.43
C ALA A 807 36.89 16.42 -17.13
N ALA A 808 37.26 17.24 -16.14
CA ALA A 808 37.80 16.77 -14.87
C ALA A 808 36.78 15.93 -14.09
N THR A 809 35.50 16.32 -14.16
CA THR A 809 34.39 15.54 -13.60
C THR A 809 33.91 14.46 -14.56
N GLY A 810 33.73 14.81 -15.84
CA GLY A 810 33.08 13.93 -16.81
C GLY A 810 33.90 12.70 -17.21
N VAL A 811 35.22 12.79 -17.31
CA VAL A 811 36.06 11.65 -17.74
C VAL A 811 36.06 10.50 -16.74
N PRO A 812 36.32 10.71 -15.43
CA PRO A 812 36.23 9.63 -14.44
C PRO A 812 34.84 8.97 -14.40
N GLN A 813 33.78 9.77 -14.45
CA GLN A 813 32.40 9.29 -14.45
C GLN A 813 32.08 8.45 -15.71
N LEU A 814 32.51 8.91 -16.88
CA LEU A 814 32.32 8.15 -18.12
C LEU A 814 33.10 6.84 -18.09
N GLY A 815 34.34 6.86 -17.60
CA GLY A 815 35.16 5.65 -17.46
C GLY A 815 34.52 4.61 -16.55
N GLU A 816 33.96 5.04 -15.41
CA GLU A 816 33.21 4.16 -14.52
C GLU A 816 31.94 3.60 -15.17
N ALA A 817 31.14 4.46 -15.81
CA ALA A 817 29.92 4.05 -16.50
C ALA A 817 30.21 3.05 -17.65
N LEU A 818 31.28 3.26 -18.41
CA LEU A 818 31.72 2.34 -19.47
C LEU A 818 32.17 0.99 -18.93
N ASN A 819 32.85 0.97 -17.78
CA ASN A 819 33.23 -0.27 -17.10
C ASN A 819 32.01 -1.04 -16.58
N GLN A 820 31.05 -0.32 -16.01
CA GLN A 820 29.78 -0.91 -15.58
C GLN A 820 29.05 -1.52 -16.76
N LEU A 821 28.84 -0.77 -17.85
CA LEU A 821 28.25 -1.28 -19.09
C LEU A 821 28.98 -2.54 -19.58
N ARG A 822 30.32 -2.51 -19.70
CA ARG A 822 31.10 -3.68 -20.15
C ARG A 822 30.82 -4.95 -19.33
N SER A 823 30.54 -4.81 -18.04
CA SER A 823 30.25 -5.93 -17.13
C SER A 823 28.77 -6.37 -17.13
N SER A 824 27.84 -5.46 -17.42
CA SER A 824 26.40 -5.66 -17.22
C SER A 824 25.61 -5.87 -18.50
N ALA A 825 26.01 -5.23 -19.61
CA ALA A 825 25.22 -5.17 -20.85
C ALA A 825 26.09 -4.85 -22.08
N GLN A 826 25.54 -5.04 -23.28
CA GLN A 826 26.16 -4.52 -24.51
C GLN A 826 25.26 -3.48 -25.18
N THR A 827 25.87 -2.56 -25.92
CA THR A 827 25.18 -1.43 -26.57
C THR A 827 25.72 -1.21 -27.98
N PRO A 828 24.86 -0.94 -28.97
CA PRO A 828 25.30 -0.61 -30.32
C PRO A 828 26.03 0.75 -30.40
N LEU A 829 25.97 1.56 -29.33
CA LEU A 829 26.64 2.86 -29.25
C LEU A 829 28.12 2.76 -28.82
N HIS A 830 28.66 1.55 -28.68
CA HIS A 830 30.02 1.29 -28.17
C HIS A 830 31.08 2.21 -28.81
N SER A 831 31.13 2.26 -30.14
CA SER A 831 32.11 3.07 -30.87
C SER A 831 31.98 4.57 -30.62
N MET A 832 30.75 5.08 -30.55
CA MET A 832 30.51 6.49 -30.22
C MET A 832 30.98 6.83 -28.80
N LEU A 833 30.59 6.02 -27.80
CA LEU A 833 30.89 6.31 -26.40
C LEU A 833 32.39 6.31 -26.11
N TYR A 834 33.15 5.38 -26.70
CA TYR A 834 34.60 5.31 -26.51
C TYR A 834 35.36 6.41 -27.26
N VAL A 835 34.86 6.89 -28.40
CA VAL A 835 35.43 8.07 -29.07
C VAL A 835 35.24 9.33 -28.21
N GLU A 836 34.06 9.53 -27.63
CA GLU A 836 33.81 10.65 -26.71
C GLU A 836 34.69 10.56 -25.44
N TYR A 837 34.89 9.35 -24.91
CA TYR A 837 35.80 9.12 -23.79
C TYR A 837 37.25 9.46 -24.14
N ALA A 838 37.74 9.03 -25.31
CA ALA A 838 39.08 9.37 -25.79
C ALA A 838 39.27 10.88 -25.99
N GLN A 839 38.25 11.58 -26.50
CA GLN A 839 38.28 13.05 -26.59
C GLN A 839 38.37 13.70 -25.20
N GLY A 840 37.61 13.19 -24.24
CA GLY A 840 37.68 13.64 -22.84
C GLY A 840 39.07 13.44 -22.24
N LEU A 841 39.66 12.26 -22.39
CA LEU A 841 41.04 11.97 -21.96
C LEU A 841 42.04 12.96 -22.56
N ALA A 842 41.94 13.22 -23.87
CA ALA A 842 42.80 14.18 -24.54
C ALA A 842 42.64 15.61 -23.98
N SER A 843 41.42 16.03 -23.65
CA SER A 843 41.18 17.34 -23.03
C SER A 843 41.80 17.50 -21.63
N LEU A 844 42.14 16.39 -20.96
CA LEU A 844 42.88 16.36 -19.71
C LEU A 844 44.40 16.25 -19.88
N GLY A 845 44.91 16.26 -21.12
CA GLY A 845 46.34 16.05 -21.40
C GLY A 845 46.79 14.60 -21.23
N LEU A 846 45.87 13.64 -21.38
CA LEU A 846 46.14 12.20 -21.35
C LEU A 846 46.12 11.60 -22.76
N GLU A 847 46.74 12.28 -23.73
CA GLU A 847 46.69 11.91 -25.14
C GLU A 847 47.25 10.51 -25.46
N PRO A 848 48.33 10.00 -24.82
CA PRO A 848 48.79 8.64 -25.07
C PRO A 848 47.72 7.58 -24.74
N LEU A 849 47.01 7.76 -23.63
CA LEU A 849 45.92 6.86 -23.23
C LEU A 849 44.71 6.99 -24.16
N ALA A 850 44.42 8.21 -24.62
CA ALA A 850 43.37 8.44 -25.61
C ALA A 850 43.69 7.72 -26.94
N LEU A 851 44.93 7.78 -27.43
CA LEU A 851 45.37 7.09 -28.64
C LEU A 851 45.31 5.56 -28.49
N GLU A 852 45.79 5.03 -27.36
CA GLU A 852 45.68 3.59 -27.04
C GLU A 852 44.22 3.12 -27.06
N THR A 853 43.32 3.89 -26.43
CA THR A 853 41.88 3.62 -26.44
C THR A 853 41.30 3.58 -27.86
N LEU A 854 41.70 4.53 -28.72
CA LEU A 854 41.23 4.58 -30.12
C LEU A 854 41.83 3.46 -30.98
N ASP A 855 43.06 3.01 -30.71
CA ASP A 855 43.70 1.91 -31.42
C ASP A 855 43.01 0.57 -31.12
N GLU A 856 42.72 0.30 -29.85
CA GLU A 856 41.94 -0.87 -29.44
C GLU A 856 40.54 -0.86 -30.05
N LEU A 857 39.88 0.30 -30.02
CA LEU A 857 38.55 0.47 -30.60
C LEU A 857 38.57 0.27 -32.11
N HIS A 858 39.56 0.83 -32.82
CA HIS A 858 39.71 0.67 -34.26
C HIS A 858 39.89 -0.80 -34.65
N ALA A 859 40.77 -1.53 -33.97
CA ALA A 859 40.98 -2.95 -34.21
C ALA A 859 39.68 -3.76 -34.02
N THR A 860 38.91 -3.43 -32.97
CA THR A 860 37.63 -4.08 -32.68
C THR A 860 36.56 -3.74 -33.72
N ALA A 861 36.46 -2.47 -34.13
CA ALA A 861 35.48 -2.01 -35.12
C ALA A 861 35.72 -2.66 -36.49
N VAL A 862 36.98 -2.75 -36.93
CA VAL A 862 37.34 -3.43 -38.19
C VAL A 862 37.04 -4.93 -38.11
N ALA A 863 37.41 -5.59 -37.01
CA ALA A 863 37.19 -7.03 -36.84
C ALA A 863 35.69 -7.42 -36.82
N ARG A 864 34.82 -6.49 -36.46
CA ARG A 864 33.37 -6.71 -36.35
C ARG A 864 32.54 -6.05 -37.46
N GLU A 865 33.19 -5.37 -38.40
CA GLU A 865 32.54 -4.57 -39.46
C GLU A 865 31.60 -3.48 -38.91
N ASP A 866 31.94 -2.89 -37.76
CA ASP A 866 31.24 -1.75 -37.17
C ASP A 866 31.71 -0.44 -37.82
N ARG A 867 31.10 -0.06 -38.95
CA ARG A 867 31.63 0.98 -39.85
C ARG A 867 31.00 2.36 -39.67
N TRP A 868 29.77 2.46 -39.15
CA TRP A 868 29.02 3.73 -39.11
C TRP A 868 29.73 4.92 -38.43
N TYR A 869 30.58 4.65 -37.43
CA TYR A 869 31.34 5.65 -36.68
C TYR A 869 32.85 5.61 -36.95
N LEU A 870 33.31 4.65 -37.77
CA LEU A 870 34.73 4.44 -38.06
C LEU A 870 35.41 5.67 -38.69
N PRO A 871 34.78 6.40 -39.64
CA PRO A 871 35.36 7.64 -40.16
C PRO A 871 35.62 8.70 -39.10
N GLU A 872 34.68 8.87 -38.15
CA GLU A 872 34.83 9.84 -37.06
C GLU A 872 35.91 9.41 -36.07
N LEU A 873 35.99 8.12 -35.74
CA LEU A 873 37.07 7.55 -34.93
C LEU A 873 38.44 7.91 -35.53
N LEU A 874 38.64 7.62 -36.82
CA LEU A 874 39.90 7.88 -37.51
C LEU A 874 40.20 9.39 -37.60
N ARG A 875 39.17 10.22 -37.78
CA ARG A 875 39.30 11.68 -37.75
C ARG A 875 39.83 12.18 -36.41
N ILE A 876 39.25 11.72 -35.30
CA ILE A 876 39.71 12.07 -33.94
C ILE A 876 41.11 11.56 -33.68
N LYS A 877 41.41 10.31 -34.05
CA LYS A 877 42.76 9.75 -33.93
C LYS A 877 43.78 10.62 -34.67
N ALA A 878 43.49 11.05 -35.89
CA ALA A 878 44.37 11.92 -36.64
C ALA A 878 44.56 13.31 -35.98
N GLN A 879 43.50 13.88 -35.40
CA GLN A 879 43.61 15.14 -34.64
C GLN A 879 44.53 15.00 -33.42
N LEU A 880 44.46 13.89 -32.68
CA LEU A 880 45.35 13.59 -31.56
C LEU A 880 46.79 13.29 -32.00
N MET A 881 46.97 12.61 -33.13
CA MET A 881 48.31 12.43 -33.71
C MET A 881 48.92 13.78 -34.11
N HIS A 882 48.11 14.71 -34.64
CA HIS A 882 48.56 16.04 -35.03
C HIS A 882 49.01 16.90 -33.83
N SER A 883 48.39 16.74 -32.66
CA SER A 883 48.81 17.43 -31.44
C SER A 883 50.13 16.90 -30.86
N GLN A 884 50.65 15.78 -31.38
CA GLN A 884 51.93 15.17 -30.99
C GLN A 884 52.97 15.15 -32.13
N PRO A 885 53.46 16.32 -32.61
CA PRO A 885 54.35 16.41 -33.77
C PRO A 885 55.72 15.75 -33.56
N HIS A 886 56.10 15.43 -32.32
CA HIS A 886 57.33 14.71 -31.98
C HIS A 886 57.21 13.19 -32.13
N MET A 887 55.98 12.65 -32.12
CA MET A 887 55.69 11.22 -32.25
C MET A 887 55.16 10.85 -33.64
N HIS A 888 54.46 11.78 -34.31
CA HIS A 888 53.80 11.52 -35.58
C HIS A 888 54.14 12.57 -36.64
N THR A 889 54.40 12.12 -37.87
CA THR A 889 54.66 13.03 -38.99
C THR A 889 53.37 13.57 -39.58
N LEU A 890 53.41 14.76 -40.17
CA LEU A 890 52.26 15.35 -40.86
C LEU A 890 51.76 14.47 -42.03
N GLU A 891 52.66 13.69 -42.63
CA GLU A 891 52.31 12.71 -43.66
C GLU A 891 51.50 11.53 -43.10
N GLN A 892 51.87 11.02 -41.92
CA GLN A 892 51.09 9.99 -41.22
C GLN A 892 49.69 10.49 -40.86
N VAL A 893 49.58 11.72 -40.32
CA VAL A 893 48.28 12.35 -40.00
C VAL A 893 47.42 12.48 -41.26
N ARG A 894 48.01 12.98 -42.37
CA ARG A 894 47.31 13.14 -43.65
C ARG A 894 46.86 11.80 -44.23
N LYS A 895 47.65 10.75 -44.04
CA LYS A 895 47.28 9.39 -44.48
C LYS A 895 46.04 8.91 -43.73
N VAL A 896 46.03 8.99 -42.39
CA VAL A 896 44.86 8.55 -41.58
C VAL A 896 43.59 9.32 -41.96
N LEU A 897 43.68 10.63 -42.19
CA LEU A 897 42.53 11.42 -42.66
C LEU A 897 42.08 11.08 -44.09
N SER A 898 43.03 10.76 -44.98
CA SER A 898 42.69 10.31 -46.34
C SER A 898 41.97 8.97 -46.31
N ASP A 899 42.47 8.01 -45.53
CA ASP A 899 41.87 6.69 -45.33
C ASP A 899 40.45 6.86 -44.73
N ALA A 900 40.28 7.72 -43.73
CA ALA A 900 38.98 8.05 -43.14
C ALA A 900 38.00 8.65 -44.16
N LEU A 901 38.48 9.52 -45.05
CA LEU A 901 37.67 10.16 -46.08
C LEU A 901 37.23 9.16 -47.16
N GLU A 902 38.11 8.22 -47.53
CA GLU A 902 37.80 7.14 -48.46
C GLU A 902 36.68 6.27 -47.91
N ILE A 903 36.82 5.79 -46.67
CA ILE A 903 35.79 5.03 -45.96
C ILE A 903 34.48 5.82 -45.89
N ALA A 904 34.51 7.11 -45.52
CA ALA A 904 33.30 7.93 -45.44
C ALA A 904 32.57 8.07 -46.78
N ARG A 905 33.31 8.08 -47.89
CA ARG A 905 32.73 8.15 -49.24
C ARG A 905 32.15 6.82 -49.69
N GLU A 906 32.85 5.72 -49.44
CA GLU A 906 32.36 4.36 -49.70
C GLU A 906 31.06 4.09 -48.94
N ASP A 907 31.03 4.47 -47.66
CA ASP A 907 29.90 4.25 -46.78
C ASP A 907 28.74 5.26 -47.00
N GLY A 908 28.93 6.27 -47.85
CA GLY A 908 27.92 7.32 -48.07
C GLY A 908 27.64 8.20 -46.84
N THR A 909 28.58 8.30 -45.90
CA THR A 909 28.48 9.13 -44.69
C THR A 909 28.98 10.56 -44.95
N HIS A 910 28.23 11.30 -45.77
CA HIS A 910 28.58 12.67 -46.19
C HIS A 910 28.84 13.63 -45.02
N PHE A 911 28.16 13.46 -43.88
CA PHE A 911 28.40 14.24 -42.67
C PHE A 911 29.84 14.09 -42.17
N TRP A 912 30.35 12.87 -42.08
CA TRP A 912 31.74 12.61 -41.70
C TRP A 912 32.71 13.09 -42.77
N ALA A 913 32.43 12.82 -44.05
CA ALA A 913 33.27 13.27 -45.15
C ALA A 913 33.47 14.79 -45.17
N TRP A 914 32.44 15.57 -44.83
CA TRP A 914 32.54 17.03 -44.71
C TRP A 914 33.47 17.46 -43.56
N ARG A 915 33.34 16.85 -42.38
CA ARG A 915 34.21 17.14 -41.22
C ARG A 915 35.66 16.78 -41.51
N ILE A 916 35.90 15.61 -42.09
CA ILE A 916 37.26 15.14 -42.46
C ILE A 916 37.89 16.06 -43.51
N ASN A 917 37.14 16.48 -44.53
CA ASN A 917 37.64 17.45 -45.52
C ASN A 917 38.01 18.79 -44.89
N THR A 918 37.26 19.23 -43.88
CA THR A 918 37.57 20.46 -43.14
C THR A 918 38.93 20.34 -42.45
N ASP A 919 39.19 19.24 -41.74
CA ASP A 919 40.48 18.96 -41.10
C ASP A 919 41.63 18.85 -42.12
N LEU A 920 41.42 18.14 -43.24
CA LEU A 920 42.40 18.05 -44.32
C LEU A 920 42.75 19.41 -44.93
N ASN A 921 41.77 20.32 -45.04
CA ASN A 921 41.99 21.66 -45.55
C ASN A 921 42.77 22.52 -44.54
N HIS A 922 42.51 22.39 -43.25
CA HIS A 922 43.31 23.05 -42.21
C HIS A 922 44.79 22.65 -42.26
N LEU A 923 45.09 21.37 -42.51
CA LEU A 923 46.46 20.88 -42.68
C LEU A 923 47.17 21.42 -43.94
N LYS A 924 46.43 21.89 -44.95
CA LYS A 924 47.02 22.54 -46.15
C LYS A 924 47.37 24.01 -45.90
N THR A 925 46.70 24.66 -44.96
CA THR A 925 46.84 26.10 -44.69
C THR A 925 47.95 26.46 -43.70
N VAL A 926 48.59 25.50 -43.04
CA VAL A 926 49.74 25.74 -42.15
C VAL A 926 51.04 25.73 -42.99
N PRO A 927 51.74 26.87 -43.18
CA PRO A 927 53.01 26.89 -43.89
C PRO A 927 54.11 26.21 -43.07
N ALA A 928 55.03 25.51 -43.76
CA ALA A 928 56.16 24.77 -43.19
C ALA A 928 57.27 25.64 -42.56
N THR A 929 56.94 26.78 -41.95
CA THR A 929 57.94 27.67 -41.34
C THR A 929 57.41 28.27 -40.04
N LEU A 930 57.97 27.81 -38.92
CA LEU A 930 58.20 28.68 -37.76
C LEU A 930 59.72 28.65 -37.47
N PRO A 931 60.35 29.82 -37.28
CA PRO A 931 61.79 29.95 -37.16
C PRO A 931 62.29 29.52 -35.78
N ASN A 932 63.50 28.97 -35.77
CA ASN A 932 64.41 28.88 -34.62
C ASN A 932 64.23 30.09 -33.67
N ARG A 933 63.53 29.91 -32.55
CA ARG A 933 63.73 30.76 -31.37
C ARG A 933 64.76 30.09 -30.50
N GLN A 934 65.96 30.66 -30.55
CA GLN A 934 67.08 30.40 -29.67
C GLN A 934 66.63 30.30 -28.22
N ARG A 935 67.01 29.19 -27.58
CA ARG A 935 67.18 29.13 -26.13
C ARG A 935 68.30 30.08 -25.75
N SER A 936 68.00 31.09 -24.94
CA SER A 936 68.99 31.84 -24.16
C SER A 936 68.34 32.30 -22.86
N ALA A 937 68.89 31.77 -21.74
CA ALA A 937 68.77 32.21 -20.34
C ALA A 937 67.34 32.23 -19.74
N MET A 938 67.07 31.91 -18.48
CA MET A 938 67.89 31.93 -17.27
C MET A 938 67.13 31.16 -16.17
N HIS A 939 67.88 30.35 -15.39
CA HIS A 939 67.58 29.74 -14.08
C HIS A 939 66.30 28.92 -13.83
#